data_AF-A0A0V0V9C7-F1
#
_entry.id   AF-A0A0V0V9C7-F1
#
_cell.length_a   1.000
_cell.length_b   1.000
_cell.length_c   1.000
_cell.angle_alpha   90.00
_cell.angle_beta   90.00
_cell.angle_gamma   90.00
#
_symmetry.space_group_name_H-M   'P 1'
#
loop_
_entity.id
_entity.type
_entity.pdbx_description
1 polymer ?
#
loop_
_entity_poly.entity_id
_entity_poly.type
_entity_poly.pdbx_seq_one_letter_code
_entity_poly.pdbx_strand_id
1 'polypeptide(L)'
;MSELSSVEFYPGKHSRLKEKDIFCDACLPRGASKRELETRFHLYQTALADLDELYESFLKSITEPLEKFIATNIRDAYSGLTFNGVDNKTFMPFLYCQLDEDMCIAVSFFMNLEKYLSNYCSAVIRLNSVVHTQIVDVFEEIAKHLVTFLADDAIHPTTTLSVVLDIVVKKIQAGKRMKPAVIILDQSYCFDGEYLNDILKSCYAIFRKINIVIICFNVHDISYFSDLLNPSVIEKLNIVQYCAAVSTTAFDCFMLNLFFSEKIIFSLNADAMKSLTRHVLSMDSSAANLVRTYRFCMLEHFRTERCSLFCASSAEFENTMLRLKEVDFASLVTDLKLSNFLPSKRPSKAALQSAIVGEGREFFNYRNAFCDALRCLHCLSTCVPGHPFATTQRQLLVMVQDEDFFHSNNNRWKQFFDWLPNVDRDILQSTVDKCKEIILNNGCDRLQSLLDVLNSLENCSLEEEKQKKSRKDASTSCDRSRLVEDSLCTSQQLRKKLLHNYIEISTSTCSRMNKWSEELSEQLSHLLRHVSSLLFYQIAYGSNSVEAIHSSIIPSASTNIQDCVLNLGETDAARILRVLLDHQAENLSVKQWFNVACRPQSSKSRSNKNIQSRLSSFYRMLANLEYIGFIEPFTRRGEILMKEFIPNFADQQVRTTLKKLVIFSLSIIVLPLGSMFFSKRFIFEEEQDSVVLESPFFPSKFGGKPSWLSLANIPTAERVLCSGCSQPMVFLLQLYAPDSGVKHAFHRSLFVFICRQIDCWNGACTTGETIKVFRSQLGRENSFYNNYPLKAYSDEGDRAVERVRRGALKRCILCGLGGDEICDQCHAVHYCSKVHRQFHWSTVHERQCGGEVVDSAANDDTVQLLLFHEMGLTIERELYREKEKTKERPLEERMDEYRDVCSRNGYGQNWEAENEQGGELSDLVVRYERNGEPLWAGKDVPVVIPKCELCGADRSFEFQIMPHLLSLMDVDSVEAGGIDWATVCVYTCSASCDLTGRDYAQEYVWKQMYNE
;
A
#
# COMPACT_ATOMS: atom_id res chain seq x y z
N MET A 1 23.35 -1.59 -5.66
CA MET A 1 22.00 -1.89 -6.18
C MET A 1 21.82 -3.40 -6.28
N SER A 2 22.08 -4.16 -5.21
CA SER A 2 21.77 -5.60 -5.13
C SER A 2 21.61 -6.06 -3.69
N GLU A 3 21.03 -5.21 -2.84
CA GLU A 3 20.45 -5.61 -1.57
C GLU A 3 19.12 -4.86 -1.47
N LEU A 4 18.02 -5.62 -1.52
CA LEU A 4 16.62 -5.20 -1.46
C LEU A 4 16.22 -4.74 -0.03
N SER A 5 17.08 -3.97 0.61
CA SER A 5 16.82 -3.27 1.89
C SER A 5 16.64 -1.76 1.69
N SER A 6 16.52 -1.27 0.45
CA SER A 6 16.68 0.16 0.13
C SER A 6 15.40 0.92 -0.21
N VAL A 7 14.23 0.51 0.29
CA VAL A 7 13.15 1.50 0.54
C VAL A 7 13.35 2.02 1.97
N GLU A 8 14.49 2.67 2.16
CA GLU A 8 14.81 3.41 3.36
C GLU A 8 14.77 4.90 3.00
N PHE A 9 13.96 5.66 3.72
CA PHE A 9 14.20 7.09 3.85
C PHE A 9 15.63 7.30 4.39
N TYR A 10 16.54 7.71 3.50
CA TYR A 10 17.96 8.03 3.75
C TYR A 10 18.72 7.09 4.72
N PRO A 11 19.22 5.92 4.25
CA PRO A 11 20.18 5.06 4.98
C PRO A 11 21.42 5.83 5.49
N GLY A 12 21.75 6.93 4.82
CA GLY A 12 22.98 7.69 5.07
C GLY A 12 22.94 8.64 6.25
N LYS A 13 21.78 9.13 6.73
CA LYS A 13 21.75 10.10 7.84
C LYS A 13 21.77 9.40 9.21
N HIS A 14 20.99 8.34 9.39
CA HIS A 14 20.91 7.63 10.67
C HIS A 14 22.16 6.77 10.95
N SER A 15 22.76 6.15 9.92
CA SER A 15 24.03 5.42 10.06
C SER A 15 25.20 6.35 10.43
N ARG A 16 25.25 7.56 9.84
CA ARG A 16 26.26 8.58 10.16
C ARG A 16 26.08 9.22 11.53
N LEU A 17 24.85 9.35 12.02
CA LEU A 17 24.57 9.86 13.38
C LEU A 17 24.86 8.83 14.48
N LYS A 18 25.24 7.58 14.15
CA LYS A 18 25.89 6.66 15.10
C LYS A 18 27.32 7.10 15.43
N GLU A 19 27.91 8.01 14.66
CA GLU A 19 29.21 8.58 14.97
C GLU A 19 29.05 9.74 15.95
N LYS A 20 29.66 9.58 17.12
CA LYS A 20 29.62 10.54 18.24
C LYS A 20 29.91 11.98 17.79
N ASP A 21 30.90 12.16 16.93
CA ASP A 21 31.34 13.49 16.47
C ASP A 21 30.29 14.14 15.57
N ILE A 22 29.65 13.39 14.67
CA ILE A 22 28.59 13.89 13.78
C ILE A 22 27.31 14.24 14.56
N PHE A 23 26.94 13.44 15.56
CA PHE A 23 25.82 13.75 16.45
C PHE A 23 26.09 15.04 17.25
N CYS A 24 27.28 15.15 17.84
CA CYS A 24 27.67 16.35 18.59
C CYS A 24 27.65 17.59 17.68
N ASP A 25 28.17 17.49 16.46
CA ASP A 25 28.23 18.58 15.50
C ASP A 25 26.84 19.01 15.00
N ALA A 26 25.92 18.06 14.78
CA ALA A 26 24.53 18.34 14.41
C ALA A 26 23.71 19.01 15.54
N CYS A 27 24.13 18.83 16.80
CA CYS A 27 23.50 19.44 17.98
C CYS A 27 24.07 20.82 18.34
N LEU A 28 25.10 21.31 17.64
CA LEU A 28 25.77 22.60 17.91
C LEU A 28 24.93 23.89 17.79
N PRO A 29 23.68 23.96 17.27
CA PRO A 29 23.00 25.26 17.16
C PRO A 29 22.51 25.88 18.48
N ARG A 30 22.60 25.23 19.65
CA ARG A 30 21.95 25.70 20.90
C ARG A 30 22.80 25.60 22.17
N GLY A 31 23.94 26.30 22.22
CA GLY A 31 24.62 26.71 23.48
C GLY A 31 24.87 25.64 24.55
N ALA A 32 24.86 24.34 24.21
CA ALA A 32 25.04 23.22 25.12
C ALA A 32 26.54 22.88 25.22
N SER A 33 26.99 22.40 26.38
CA SER A 33 28.40 22.02 26.53
C SER A 33 28.70 20.73 25.77
N LYS A 34 29.92 20.58 25.23
CA LYS A 34 30.33 19.33 24.54
C LYS A 34 30.06 18.10 25.43
N ARG A 35 30.35 18.18 26.73
CA ARG A 35 30.13 17.09 27.69
C ARG A 35 28.64 16.72 27.86
N GLU A 36 27.73 17.69 27.79
CA GLU A 36 26.29 17.45 27.83
C GLU A 36 25.82 16.69 26.60
N LEU A 37 26.28 17.10 25.40
CA LEU A 37 25.97 16.44 24.14
C LEU A 37 26.49 15.00 24.10
N GLU A 38 27.72 14.78 24.58
CA GLU A 38 28.28 13.42 24.70
C GLU A 38 27.49 12.54 25.66
N THR A 39 26.95 13.10 26.74
CA THR A 39 26.12 12.35 27.71
C THR A 39 24.75 12.01 27.10
N ARG A 40 24.12 12.96 26.41
CA ARG A 40 22.84 12.74 25.69
C ARG A 40 23.00 11.68 24.60
N PHE A 41 24.12 11.68 23.88
CA PHE A 41 24.44 10.66 22.90
C PHE A 41 24.58 9.26 23.52
N HIS A 42 25.26 9.16 24.66
CA HIS A 42 25.38 7.89 25.38
C HIS A 42 24.00 7.37 25.83
N LEU A 43 23.16 8.24 26.40
CA LEU A 43 21.79 7.87 26.81
C LEU A 43 20.93 7.44 25.62
N TYR A 44 21.04 8.12 24.48
CA TYR A 44 20.39 7.72 23.24
C TYR A 44 20.84 6.33 22.78
N GLN A 45 22.14 6.02 22.84
CA GLN A 45 22.66 4.69 22.49
C GLN A 45 22.13 3.60 23.42
N THR A 46 22.07 3.86 24.73
CA THR A 46 21.46 2.94 25.69
C THR A 46 19.98 2.71 25.38
N ALA A 47 19.21 3.77 25.17
CA ALA A 47 17.79 3.68 24.86
C ALA A 47 17.51 2.94 23.52
N LEU A 48 18.40 3.08 22.54
CA LEU A 48 18.36 2.29 21.30
C LEU A 48 18.61 0.81 21.56
N ALA A 49 19.60 0.47 22.37
CA ALA A 49 19.91 -0.92 22.70
C ALA A 49 18.74 -1.58 23.46
N ASP A 50 18.12 -0.85 24.39
CA ASP A 50 16.93 -1.34 25.11
C ASP A 50 15.73 -1.56 24.17
N LEU A 51 15.56 -0.68 23.17
CA LEU A 51 14.51 -0.81 22.15
C LEU A 51 14.75 -2.02 21.25
N ASP A 52 16.01 -2.23 20.83
CA ASP A 52 16.42 -3.36 20.01
C ASP A 52 16.22 -4.68 20.77
N GLU A 53 16.62 -4.74 22.04
CA GLU A 53 16.40 -5.92 22.92
C GLU A 53 14.91 -6.24 23.07
N LEU A 54 14.07 -5.21 23.27
CA LEU A 54 12.61 -5.37 23.38
C LEU A 54 12.01 -5.92 22.08
N TYR A 55 12.44 -5.37 20.93
CA TYR A 55 11.99 -5.84 19.62
C TYR A 55 12.45 -7.27 19.31
N GLU A 56 13.70 -7.62 19.61
CA GLU A 56 14.20 -8.98 19.46
C GLU A 56 13.44 -9.98 20.36
N SER A 57 13.17 -9.63 21.62
CA SER A 57 12.36 -10.46 22.51
C SER A 57 10.94 -10.64 21.99
N PHE A 58 10.36 -9.59 21.41
CA PHE A 58 9.03 -9.66 20.81
C PHE A 58 9.03 -10.59 19.59
N LEU A 59 9.98 -10.43 18.67
CA LEU A 59 10.12 -11.31 17.51
C LEU A 59 10.27 -12.77 17.95
N LYS A 60 11.11 -13.04 18.95
CA LYS A 60 11.28 -14.38 19.51
C LYS A 60 9.99 -14.96 20.07
N SER A 61 9.15 -14.14 20.71
CA SER A 61 7.86 -14.59 21.25
C SER A 61 6.89 -15.03 20.15
N ILE A 62 7.00 -14.46 18.94
CA ILE A 62 6.19 -14.85 17.77
C ILE A 62 6.80 -16.06 17.05
N THR A 63 8.13 -16.12 16.93
CA THR A 63 8.79 -17.19 16.18
C THR A 63 8.87 -18.51 16.96
N GLU A 64 8.96 -18.48 18.30
CA GLU A 64 9.11 -19.70 19.11
C GLU A 64 7.94 -20.69 18.96
N PRO A 65 6.65 -20.27 18.94
CA PRO A 65 5.53 -21.16 18.62
C PRO A 65 5.63 -21.78 17.23
N LEU A 66 6.05 -21.00 16.21
CA LEU A 66 6.25 -21.46 14.85
C LEU A 66 7.39 -22.50 14.77
N GLU A 67 8.53 -22.22 15.39
CA GLU A 67 9.67 -23.15 15.45
C GLU A 67 9.28 -24.48 16.10
N LYS A 68 8.56 -24.43 17.22
CA LYS A 68 8.03 -25.63 17.90
C LYS A 68 7.05 -26.40 17.02
N PHE A 69 6.17 -25.70 16.32
CA PHE A 69 5.23 -26.31 15.38
C PHE A 69 5.98 -27.02 14.25
N ILE A 70 6.94 -26.36 13.60
CA ILE A 70 7.73 -26.94 12.51
C ILE A 70 8.54 -28.15 13.01
N ALA A 71 9.23 -28.04 14.14
CA ALA A 71 10.04 -29.13 14.70
C ALA A 71 9.21 -30.37 15.05
N THR A 72 7.99 -30.17 15.57
CA THR A 72 7.06 -31.27 15.89
C THR A 72 6.62 -31.99 14.63
N ASN A 73 6.20 -31.25 13.61
CA ASN A 73 5.76 -31.81 12.33
C ASN A 73 6.90 -32.53 11.57
N ILE A 74 8.12 -32.00 11.58
CA ILE A 74 9.29 -32.67 10.97
C ILE A 74 9.57 -34.00 11.68
N ARG A 75 9.44 -34.05 13.01
CA ARG A 75 9.63 -35.28 13.78
C ARG A 75 8.57 -36.33 13.45
N ASP A 76 7.32 -35.89 13.31
CA ASP A 76 6.20 -36.76 12.95
C ASP A 76 6.39 -37.32 11.53
N ALA A 77 6.79 -36.46 10.57
CA ALA A 77 7.15 -36.88 9.22
C ALA A 77 8.28 -37.92 9.20
N TYR A 78 9.30 -37.77 10.07
CA TYR A 78 10.42 -38.71 10.18
C TYR A 78 10.03 -40.07 10.78
N SER A 79 9.00 -40.13 11.64
CA SER A 79 8.59 -41.36 12.31
C SER A 79 8.08 -42.46 11.36
N GLY A 80 7.72 -42.09 10.11
CA GLY A 80 7.53 -43.01 8.99
C GLY A 80 6.26 -43.87 9.03
N LEU A 81 5.36 -43.68 10.00
CA LEU A 81 4.10 -44.41 10.10
C LEU A 81 2.92 -43.56 9.59
N THR A 82 2.76 -42.33 10.09
CA THR A 82 1.72 -41.40 9.65
C THR A 82 2.17 -39.94 9.82
N PHE A 83 1.77 -39.05 8.91
CA PHE A 83 1.81 -37.59 9.10
C PHE A 83 0.38 -37.08 9.04
N ASN A 84 -0.07 -36.40 10.11
CA ASN A 84 -1.46 -36.02 10.30
C ASN A 84 -2.45 -37.22 10.14
N GLY A 85 -2.06 -38.41 10.58
CA GLY A 85 -2.88 -39.63 10.47
C GLY A 85 -2.92 -40.31 9.09
N VAL A 86 -2.18 -39.80 8.09
CA VAL A 86 -2.14 -40.33 6.71
C VAL A 86 -0.79 -40.96 6.38
N ASP A 87 -0.79 -42.03 5.56
CA ASP A 87 0.42 -42.75 5.14
C ASP A 87 1.43 -41.83 4.43
N ASN A 88 2.61 -41.68 5.05
CA ASN A 88 3.74 -40.86 4.61
C ASN A 88 4.47 -41.36 3.34
N LYS A 89 3.90 -42.33 2.62
CA LYS A 89 4.45 -42.85 1.35
C LYS A 89 3.68 -42.37 0.13
N THR A 90 2.44 -41.90 0.34
CA THR A 90 1.51 -41.58 -0.75
C THR A 90 1.45 -40.08 -1.00
N PHE A 91 1.40 -39.29 0.08
CA PHE A 91 1.29 -37.84 0.04
C PHE A 91 2.55 -37.19 0.61
N MET A 92 3.04 -36.16 -0.06
CA MET A 92 4.23 -35.42 0.33
C MET A 92 3.89 -34.45 1.48
N PRO A 93 4.59 -34.52 2.63
CA PRO A 93 4.38 -33.58 3.73
C PRO A 93 4.63 -32.13 3.30
N PHE A 94 3.64 -31.28 3.53
CA PHE A 94 3.66 -29.88 3.12
C PHE A 94 3.19 -29.00 4.28
N LEU A 95 4.07 -28.14 4.81
CA LEU A 95 3.75 -27.18 5.85
C LEU A 95 3.47 -25.83 5.21
N TYR A 96 2.25 -25.33 5.36
CA TYR A 96 1.87 -24.00 4.90
C TYR A 96 1.92 -23.04 6.10
N CYS A 97 2.86 -22.11 6.09
CA CYS A 97 3.06 -21.14 7.16
C CYS A 97 2.69 -19.75 6.66
N GLN A 98 1.51 -19.27 7.08
CA GLN A 98 1.07 -17.90 6.84
C GLN A 98 1.73 -16.98 7.88
N LEU A 99 2.56 -16.05 7.41
CA LEU A 99 3.30 -15.08 8.23
C LEU A 99 3.11 -13.66 7.70
N ASP A 100 3.47 -12.67 8.50
CA ASP A 100 3.54 -11.29 8.05
C ASP A 100 4.64 -11.09 7.00
N GLU A 101 4.44 -10.12 6.12
CA GLU A 101 5.34 -9.78 5.02
C GLU A 101 6.76 -9.46 5.51
N ASP A 102 6.89 -8.68 6.59
CA ASP A 102 8.20 -8.36 7.19
C ASP A 102 9.00 -9.61 7.59
N MET A 103 8.33 -10.62 8.14
CA MET A 103 8.98 -11.87 8.52
C MET A 103 9.38 -12.68 7.29
N CYS A 104 8.54 -12.68 6.25
CA CYS A 104 8.84 -13.33 4.97
C CYS A 104 9.98 -12.64 4.20
N ILE A 105 10.30 -11.38 4.48
CA ILE A 105 11.43 -10.66 3.86
C ILE A 105 12.69 -10.73 4.75
N ALA A 106 12.55 -10.94 6.05
CA ALA A 106 13.66 -10.89 7.00
C ALA A 106 14.69 -12.03 6.78
N VAL A 107 15.86 -11.69 6.22
CA VAL A 107 16.98 -12.63 6.04
C VAL A 107 17.45 -13.24 7.37
N SER A 108 17.44 -12.44 8.46
CA SER A 108 17.84 -12.89 9.80
C SER A 108 16.92 -13.98 10.34
N PHE A 109 15.61 -13.93 10.04
CA PHE A 109 14.64 -14.96 10.42
C PHE A 109 15.01 -16.30 9.78
N PHE A 110 15.21 -16.33 8.46
CA PHE A 110 15.58 -17.56 7.76
C PHE A 110 16.94 -18.12 8.20
N MET A 111 17.94 -17.28 8.44
CA MET A 111 19.24 -17.71 8.95
C MET A 111 19.13 -18.39 10.32
N ASN A 112 18.32 -17.82 11.22
CA ASN A 112 18.06 -18.40 12.54
C ASN A 112 17.26 -19.70 12.43
N LEU A 113 16.26 -19.74 11.55
CA LEU A 113 15.44 -20.91 11.29
C LEU A 113 16.28 -22.05 10.70
N GLU A 114 17.12 -21.80 9.70
CA GLU A 114 18.04 -22.79 9.12
C GLU A 114 18.96 -23.40 10.19
N LYS A 115 19.53 -22.56 11.06
CA LYS A 115 20.34 -23.00 12.19
C LYS A 115 19.54 -23.85 13.16
N TYR A 116 18.30 -23.48 13.47
CA TYR A 116 17.41 -24.25 14.33
C TYR A 116 17.05 -25.61 13.71
N LEU A 117 16.66 -25.62 12.44
CA LEU A 117 16.25 -26.81 11.68
C LEU A 117 17.40 -27.78 11.44
N SER A 118 18.64 -27.31 11.33
CA SER A 118 19.83 -28.17 11.17
C SER A 118 19.95 -29.26 12.25
N ASN A 119 19.34 -29.07 13.43
CA ASN A 119 19.26 -30.08 14.48
C ASN A 119 18.30 -31.24 14.16
N TYR A 120 17.29 -31.00 13.32
CA TYR A 120 16.17 -31.91 13.03
C TYR A 120 16.20 -32.53 11.63
N CYS A 121 16.92 -31.95 10.67
CA CYS A 121 16.99 -32.41 9.28
C CYS A 121 18.41 -32.78 8.84
N SER A 122 18.54 -33.47 7.71
CA SER A 122 19.85 -33.80 7.10
C SER A 122 20.34 -32.74 6.12
N ALA A 123 19.42 -31.95 5.56
CA ALA A 123 19.70 -30.82 4.68
C ALA A 123 18.55 -29.81 4.80
N VAL A 124 18.86 -28.52 4.79
CA VAL A 124 17.91 -27.42 4.61
C VAL A 124 18.21 -26.78 3.27
N ILE A 125 17.22 -26.67 2.40
CA ILE A 125 17.36 -26.13 1.04
C ILE A 125 16.40 -24.97 0.94
N ARG A 126 16.92 -23.75 0.73
CA ARG A 126 16.09 -22.56 0.56
C ARG A 126 15.98 -22.20 -0.91
N LEU A 127 14.75 -22.14 -1.41
CA LEU A 127 14.44 -21.72 -2.78
C LEU A 127 13.81 -20.33 -2.74
N ASN A 128 14.36 -19.43 -3.54
CA ASN A 128 13.93 -18.04 -3.68
C ASN A 128 13.65 -17.75 -5.17
N SER A 129 12.54 -17.07 -5.47
CA SER A 129 12.07 -16.82 -6.83
C SER A 129 13.00 -15.92 -7.66
N VAL A 130 13.74 -15.01 -7.03
CA VAL A 130 14.69 -14.10 -7.70
C VAL A 130 15.95 -14.84 -8.14
N VAL A 131 16.40 -15.81 -7.34
CA VAL A 131 17.64 -16.57 -7.60
C VAL A 131 17.38 -17.79 -8.47
N HIS A 132 16.27 -18.50 -8.23
CA HIS A 132 15.96 -19.77 -8.89
C HIS A 132 14.86 -19.54 -9.91
N THR A 133 15.22 -19.02 -11.07
CA THR A 133 14.28 -18.65 -12.14
C THR A 133 13.94 -19.82 -13.06
N GLN A 134 14.80 -20.84 -13.09
CA GLN A 134 14.61 -22.05 -13.90
C GLN A 134 14.68 -23.32 -13.05
N ILE A 135 14.04 -24.39 -13.52
CA ILE A 135 14.03 -25.69 -12.80
C ILE A 135 15.43 -26.29 -12.65
N VAL A 136 16.36 -25.93 -13.55
CA VAL A 136 17.77 -26.35 -13.49
C VAL A 136 18.44 -25.78 -12.24
N ASP A 137 18.21 -24.50 -11.95
CA ASP A 137 18.74 -23.81 -10.76
C ASP A 137 18.27 -24.51 -9.48
N VAL A 138 16.98 -24.89 -9.43
CA VAL A 138 16.39 -25.65 -8.32
C VAL A 138 17.07 -27.01 -8.17
N PHE A 139 17.32 -27.71 -9.27
CA PHE A 139 18.00 -29.01 -9.22
C PHE A 139 19.45 -28.91 -8.79
N GLU A 140 20.18 -27.88 -9.22
CA GLU A 140 21.54 -27.62 -8.78
C GLU A 140 21.59 -27.31 -7.29
N GLU A 141 20.68 -26.48 -6.78
CA GLU A 141 20.68 -26.11 -5.36
C GLU A 141 20.31 -27.28 -4.44
N ILE A 142 19.36 -28.13 -4.87
CA ILE A 142 19.04 -29.38 -4.16
C ILE A 142 20.26 -30.33 -4.19
N ALA A 143 20.91 -30.50 -5.36
CA ALA A 143 22.05 -31.39 -5.50
C ALA A 143 23.22 -30.95 -4.59
N LYS A 144 23.55 -29.66 -4.59
CA LYS A 144 24.59 -29.05 -3.76
C LYS A 144 24.40 -29.38 -2.28
N HIS A 145 23.20 -29.20 -1.73
CA HIS A 145 22.91 -29.47 -0.33
C HIS A 145 22.89 -30.96 0.02
N LEU A 146 22.45 -31.82 -0.91
CA LEU A 146 22.52 -33.28 -0.72
C LEU A 146 23.95 -33.81 -0.77
N VAL A 147 24.84 -33.21 -1.56
CA VAL A 147 26.28 -33.58 -1.59
C VAL A 147 26.94 -33.28 -0.24
N THR A 148 26.62 -32.16 0.41
CA THR A 148 27.09 -31.87 1.78
C THR A 148 26.72 -32.97 2.80
N PHE A 149 25.55 -33.60 2.66
CA PHE A 149 25.16 -34.74 3.51
C PHE A 149 25.99 -36.02 3.24
N LEU A 150 26.45 -36.19 2.00
CA LEU A 150 27.28 -37.33 1.63
C LEU A 150 28.68 -37.23 2.24
N ALA A 151 29.17 -36.01 2.54
CA ALA A 151 30.50 -35.72 3.10
C ALA A 151 31.63 -36.38 2.28
N ASP A 152 31.47 -36.42 0.96
CA ASP A 152 32.35 -37.10 0.02
C ASP A 152 33.01 -36.03 -0.87
N ASP A 153 34.27 -35.68 -0.59
CA ASP A 153 35.04 -34.64 -1.28
C ASP A 153 35.25 -34.94 -2.78
N ALA A 154 34.87 -36.13 -3.24
CA ALA A 154 35.05 -36.61 -4.62
C ALA A 154 33.88 -36.26 -5.57
N ILE A 155 32.76 -35.73 -5.06
CA ILE A 155 31.59 -35.38 -5.90
C ILE A 155 31.66 -33.90 -6.28
N HIS A 156 31.91 -33.62 -7.56
CA HIS A 156 31.92 -32.24 -8.06
C HIS A 156 30.52 -31.61 -7.95
N PRO A 157 30.41 -30.31 -7.60
CA PRO A 157 29.13 -29.60 -7.45
C PRO A 157 28.32 -29.49 -8.74
N THR A 158 28.93 -29.76 -9.90
CA THR A 158 28.27 -29.80 -11.23
C THR A 158 27.65 -31.15 -11.58
N THR A 159 27.63 -32.09 -10.63
CA THR A 159 27.04 -33.42 -10.85
C THR A 159 25.52 -33.33 -10.90
N THR A 160 24.89 -33.94 -11.91
CA THR A 160 23.44 -33.87 -12.08
C THR A 160 22.69 -34.46 -10.88
N LEU A 161 21.55 -33.84 -10.51
CA LEU A 161 20.73 -34.27 -9.38
C LEU A 161 20.36 -35.76 -9.42
N SER A 162 20.15 -36.33 -10.62
CA SER A 162 19.88 -37.76 -10.81
C SER A 162 20.99 -38.65 -10.24
N VAL A 163 22.24 -38.32 -10.51
CA VAL A 163 23.42 -39.08 -10.06
C VAL A 163 23.59 -38.93 -8.55
N VAL A 164 23.43 -37.71 -8.04
CA VAL A 164 23.50 -37.44 -6.59
C VAL A 164 22.43 -38.23 -5.84
N LEU A 165 21.18 -38.22 -6.33
CA LEU A 165 20.08 -38.98 -5.73
C LEU A 165 20.35 -40.49 -5.74
N ASP A 166 20.89 -41.04 -6.83
CA ASP A 166 21.20 -42.47 -6.90
C ASP A 166 22.30 -42.87 -5.89
N ILE A 167 23.29 -41.99 -5.64
CA ILE A 167 24.31 -42.20 -4.60
C ILE A 167 23.68 -42.14 -3.20
N VAL A 168 22.82 -41.15 -2.94
CA VAL A 168 22.10 -41.02 -1.67
C VAL A 168 21.26 -42.25 -1.39
N VAL A 169 20.45 -42.71 -2.36
CA VAL A 169 19.60 -43.90 -2.23
C VAL A 169 20.44 -45.15 -1.95
N LYS A 170 21.57 -45.34 -2.65
CA LYS A 170 22.49 -46.46 -2.37
C LYS A 170 23.04 -46.43 -0.94
N LYS A 171 23.39 -45.26 -0.42
CA LYS A 171 23.88 -45.12 0.97
C LYS A 171 22.78 -45.39 1.99
N ILE A 172 21.54 -44.96 1.71
CA ILE A 172 20.37 -45.28 2.56
C ILE A 172 20.12 -46.79 2.57
N GLN A 173 20.15 -47.45 1.41
CA GLN A 173 20.02 -48.90 1.28
C GLN A 173 21.15 -49.66 1.99
N ALA A 174 22.35 -49.08 2.04
CA ALA A 174 23.48 -49.60 2.81
C ALA A 174 23.36 -49.39 4.33
N GLY A 175 22.24 -48.85 4.82
CA GLY A 175 21.94 -48.70 6.26
C GLY A 175 22.27 -47.33 6.85
N LYS A 176 22.73 -46.35 6.05
CA LYS A 176 22.93 -44.98 6.53
C LYS A 176 21.56 -44.32 6.76
N ARG A 177 21.22 -44.00 8.00
CA ARG A 177 19.98 -43.25 8.31
C ARG A 177 20.10 -41.81 7.82
N MET A 178 19.08 -41.35 7.09
CA MET A 178 18.94 -39.97 6.64
C MET A 178 17.70 -39.36 7.31
N LYS A 179 17.89 -38.22 7.99
CA LYS A 179 16.78 -37.38 8.48
C LYS A 179 16.11 -36.71 7.26
N PRO A 180 14.84 -36.26 7.33
CA PRO A 180 14.21 -35.62 6.19
C PRO A 180 15.04 -34.44 5.67
N ALA A 181 15.06 -34.25 4.36
CA ALA A 181 15.52 -33.02 3.74
C ALA A 181 14.38 -32.00 3.77
N VAL A 182 14.65 -30.79 4.22
CA VAL A 182 13.65 -29.72 4.30
C VAL A 182 13.85 -28.77 3.14
N ILE A 183 12.82 -28.53 2.35
CA ILE A 183 12.81 -27.53 1.29
C ILE A 183 11.96 -26.35 1.76
N ILE A 184 12.56 -25.18 1.88
CA ILE A 184 11.91 -23.93 2.24
C ILE A 184 11.62 -23.16 0.95
N LEU A 185 10.35 -22.92 0.68
CA LEU A 185 9.90 -21.97 -0.34
C LEU A 185 9.76 -20.60 0.31
N ASP A 186 10.73 -19.73 0.01
CA ASP A 186 10.80 -18.36 0.48
C ASP A 186 9.94 -17.45 -0.40
N GLN A 187 9.09 -16.60 0.20
CA GLN A 187 8.18 -15.71 -0.54
C GLN A 187 7.42 -16.44 -1.66
N SER A 188 6.69 -17.50 -1.29
CA SER A 188 6.01 -18.35 -2.27
C SER A 188 5.05 -17.60 -3.22
N TYR A 189 4.51 -16.45 -2.79
CA TYR A 189 3.67 -15.56 -3.60
C TYR A 189 4.42 -14.86 -4.75
N CYS A 190 5.76 -14.79 -4.69
CA CYS A 190 6.59 -14.24 -5.77
C CYS A 190 6.91 -15.26 -6.86
N PHE A 191 6.53 -16.53 -6.70
CA PHE A 191 6.71 -17.53 -7.75
C PHE A 191 5.55 -17.46 -8.74
N ASP A 192 5.87 -17.52 -10.03
CA ASP A 192 4.88 -17.76 -11.06
C ASP A 192 4.14 -19.10 -10.81
N GLY A 193 2.82 -19.11 -11.01
CA GLY A 193 1.98 -20.26 -10.70
C GLY A 193 2.37 -21.51 -11.49
N GLU A 194 2.63 -21.39 -12.79
CA GLU A 194 3.05 -22.55 -13.62
C GLU A 194 4.42 -23.08 -13.15
N TYR A 195 5.35 -22.17 -12.88
CA TYR A 195 6.67 -22.52 -12.40
C TYR A 195 6.65 -23.21 -11.03
N LEU A 196 5.86 -22.69 -10.08
CA LEU A 196 5.67 -23.30 -8.76
C LEU A 196 5.08 -24.72 -8.87
N ASN A 197 4.12 -24.92 -9.77
CA ASN A 197 3.57 -26.24 -10.04
C ASN A 197 4.65 -27.23 -10.53
N ASP A 198 5.57 -26.80 -11.37
CA ASP A 198 6.64 -27.64 -11.89
C ASP A 198 7.71 -27.95 -10.85
N ILE A 199 8.02 -27.00 -9.96
CA ILE A 199 8.85 -27.23 -8.77
C ILE A 199 8.22 -28.33 -7.90
N LEU A 200 6.93 -28.20 -7.54
CA LEU A 200 6.26 -29.15 -6.66
C LEU A 200 6.10 -30.55 -7.28
N LYS A 201 5.82 -30.64 -8.59
CA LYS A 201 5.83 -31.93 -9.31
C LYS A 201 7.21 -32.58 -9.26
N SER A 202 8.26 -31.80 -9.42
CA SER A 202 9.65 -32.28 -9.37
C SER A 202 10.02 -32.73 -7.96
N CYS A 203 9.67 -31.94 -6.94
CA CYS A 203 9.84 -32.31 -5.53
C CYS A 203 9.10 -33.60 -5.19
N TYR A 204 7.88 -33.81 -5.71
CA TYR A 204 7.14 -35.06 -5.53
C TYR A 204 7.87 -36.26 -6.14
N ALA A 205 8.49 -36.11 -7.32
CA ALA A 205 9.29 -37.16 -7.93
C ALA A 205 10.52 -37.53 -7.07
N ILE A 206 11.13 -36.53 -6.40
CA ILE A 206 12.25 -36.75 -5.47
C ILE A 206 11.77 -37.37 -4.16
N PHE A 207 10.62 -36.94 -3.64
CA PHE A 207 9.98 -37.46 -2.43
C PHE A 207 9.74 -38.97 -2.51
N ARG A 208 9.43 -39.50 -3.70
CA ARG A 208 9.30 -40.95 -3.92
C ARG A 208 10.60 -41.74 -3.72
N LYS A 209 11.76 -41.08 -3.71
CA LYS A 209 13.08 -41.69 -3.51
C LYS A 209 13.67 -41.42 -2.12
N ILE A 210 13.49 -40.22 -1.59
CA ILE A 210 14.03 -39.76 -0.30
C ILE A 210 12.97 -38.97 0.49
N ASN A 211 13.06 -38.99 1.81
CA ASN A 211 12.11 -38.24 2.65
C ASN A 211 12.37 -36.73 2.52
N ILE A 212 11.39 -35.99 1.99
CA ILE A 212 11.39 -34.54 1.90
C ILE A 212 10.18 -33.98 2.65
N VAL A 213 10.37 -32.86 3.32
CA VAL A 213 9.30 -32.01 3.87
C VAL A 213 9.41 -30.64 3.21
N ILE A 214 8.30 -30.12 2.67
CA ILE A 214 8.27 -28.76 2.12
C ILE A 214 7.68 -27.83 3.17
N ILE A 215 8.32 -26.68 3.38
CA ILE A 215 7.82 -25.57 4.19
C ILE A 215 7.61 -24.39 3.25
N CYS A 216 6.39 -23.89 3.22
CA CYS A 216 5.98 -22.78 2.37
C CYS A 216 5.67 -21.58 3.25
N PHE A 217 6.42 -20.50 3.09
CA PHE A 217 6.12 -19.22 3.74
C PHE A 217 5.36 -18.31 2.78
N ASN A 218 4.22 -17.81 3.21
CA ASN A 218 3.35 -16.94 2.43
C ASN A 218 2.70 -15.87 3.30
N VAL A 219 2.40 -14.72 2.70
CA VAL A 219 1.63 -13.63 3.34
C VAL A 219 0.13 -13.90 3.25
N HIS A 220 -0.29 -14.49 2.14
CA HIS A 220 -1.70 -14.74 1.86
C HIS A 220 -2.20 -16.04 2.52
N ASP A 221 -3.52 -16.15 2.64
CA ASP A 221 -4.16 -17.38 3.14
C ASP A 221 -3.99 -18.53 2.13
N ILE A 222 -4.16 -19.76 2.61
CA ILE A 222 -4.04 -20.99 1.83
C ILE A 222 -4.96 -21.01 0.60
N SER A 223 -6.07 -20.28 0.62
CA SER A 223 -6.98 -20.14 -0.53
C SER A 223 -6.25 -19.58 -1.76
N TYR A 224 -5.47 -18.51 -1.58
CA TYR A 224 -4.66 -17.93 -2.64
C TYR A 224 -3.63 -18.94 -3.18
N PHE A 225 -2.99 -19.67 -2.29
CA PHE A 225 -2.05 -20.72 -2.66
C PHE A 225 -2.73 -21.88 -3.40
N SER A 226 -3.96 -22.21 -3.05
CA SER A 226 -4.74 -23.25 -3.74
C SER A 226 -5.17 -22.84 -5.15
N ASP A 227 -5.43 -21.55 -5.37
CA ASP A 227 -5.78 -21.01 -6.69
C ASP A 227 -4.58 -21.00 -7.65
N LEU A 228 -3.36 -20.83 -7.13
CA LEU A 228 -2.12 -20.90 -7.89
C LEU A 228 -1.75 -22.33 -8.33
N LEU A 229 -2.21 -23.34 -7.60
CA LEU A 229 -1.82 -24.73 -7.81
C LEU A 229 -2.84 -25.52 -8.64
N ASN A 230 -2.33 -26.35 -9.53
CA ASN A 230 -3.18 -27.29 -10.26
C ASN A 230 -3.76 -28.35 -9.30
N PRO A 231 -5.04 -28.76 -9.45
CA PRO A 231 -5.64 -29.81 -8.63
C PRO A 231 -4.81 -31.10 -8.55
N SER A 232 -4.17 -31.49 -9.67
CA SER A 232 -3.31 -32.67 -9.76
C SER A 232 -2.02 -32.63 -8.91
N VAL A 233 -1.61 -31.44 -8.48
CA VAL A 233 -0.49 -31.23 -7.55
C VAL A 233 -1.02 -31.23 -6.12
N ILE A 234 -2.12 -30.53 -5.86
CA ILE A 234 -2.76 -30.45 -4.54
C ILE A 234 -3.12 -31.84 -4.01
N GLU A 235 -3.67 -32.72 -4.86
CA GLU A 235 -4.00 -34.11 -4.50
C GLU A 235 -2.79 -34.94 -4.04
N LYS A 236 -1.56 -34.50 -4.29
CA LYS A 236 -0.32 -35.19 -3.89
C LYS A 236 0.31 -34.62 -2.61
N LEU A 237 -0.23 -33.52 -2.09
CA LEU A 237 0.27 -32.84 -0.91
C LEU A 237 -0.55 -33.22 0.33
N ASN A 238 0.12 -33.43 1.45
CA ASN A 238 -0.52 -33.49 2.76
C ASN A 238 -0.24 -32.17 3.48
N ILE A 239 -1.19 -31.23 3.38
CA ILE A 239 -1.00 -29.85 3.84
C ILE A 239 -1.38 -29.72 5.31
N VAL A 240 -0.48 -29.17 6.12
CA VAL A 240 -0.74 -28.73 7.49
C VAL A 240 -0.48 -27.24 7.58
N GLN A 241 -1.49 -26.47 8.00
CA GLN A 241 -1.43 -25.02 8.06
C GLN A 241 -1.02 -24.52 9.44
N TYR A 242 -0.21 -23.48 9.45
CA TYR A 242 0.08 -22.63 10.59
C TYR A 242 -0.23 -21.18 10.22
N CYS A 243 -1.03 -20.49 11.04
CA CYS A 243 -1.30 -19.08 10.90
C CYS A 243 -0.67 -18.33 12.07
N ALA A 244 0.26 -17.43 11.78
CA ALA A 244 0.75 -16.47 12.78
C ALA A 244 -0.32 -15.41 13.06
N ALA A 245 -0.17 -14.71 14.19
CA ALA A 245 -0.99 -13.55 14.51
C ALA A 245 -0.83 -12.47 13.43
N VAL A 246 -1.95 -11.95 12.92
CA VAL A 246 -1.99 -10.95 11.83
C VAL A 246 -1.19 -9.70 12.21
N SER A 247 -0.44 -9.12 11.27
CA SER A 247 0.42 -7.93 11.43
C SER A 247 -0.18 -6.79 12.27
N THR A 248 -1.49 -6.53 12.18
CA THR A 248 -2.20 -5.53 13.01
C THR A 248 -2.24 -5.91 14.49
N THR A 249 -2.46 -7.19 14.81
CA THR A 249 -2.41 -7.70 16.18
C THR A 249 -0.98 -7.73 16.71
N ALA A 250 0.00 -8.09 15.88
CA ALA A 250 1.42 -8.03 16.24
C ALA A 250 1.86 -6.58 16.51
N PHE A 251 1.43 -5.63 15.68
CA PHE A 251 1.63 -4.19 15.87
C PHE A 251 1.04 -3.71 17.19
N ASP A 252 -0.23 -4.05 17.48
CA ASP A 252 -0.89 -3.67 18.73
C ASP A 252 -0.18 -4.29 19.95
N CYS A 253 0.21 -5.58 19.88
CA CYS A 253 0.96 -6.25 20.93
C CYS A 253 2.33 -5.60 21.17
N PHE A 254 3.09 -5.29 20.11
CA PHE A 254 4.40 -4.66 20.24
C PHE A 254 4.29 -3.24 20.79
N MET A 255 3.32 -2.45 20.31
CA MET A 255 3.02 -1.12 20.84
C MET A 255 2.81 -1.16 22.34
N LEU A 256 1.97 -2.08 22.83
CA LEU A 256 1.71 -2.23 24.25
C LEU A 256 2.97 -2.61 25.02
N ASN A 257 3.79 -3.54 24.50
CA ASN A 257 5.06 -3.89 25.11
C ASN A 257 6.02 -2.69 25.19
N LEU A 258 6.06 -1.86 24.16
CA LEU A 258 6.87 -0.64 24.11
C LEU A 258 6.45 0.36 25.19
N PHE A 259 5.14 0.59 25.33
CA PHE A 259 4.60 1.54 26.31
C PHE A 259 4.73 1.09 27.75
N PHE A 260 4.50 -0.20 28.00
CA PHE A 260 4.56 -0.75 29.34
C PHE A 260 5.99 -1.16 29.75
N SER A 261 6.98 -0.91 28.90
CA SER A 261 8.37 -1.21 29.22
C SER A 261 8.91 -0.24 30.26
N GLU A 262 9.37 -0.77 31.39
CA GLU A 262 10.09 0.01 32.39
C GLU A 262 11.45 0.50 31.86
N LYS A 263 12.06 -0.25 30.92
CA LYS A 263 13.36 0.07 30.32
C LYS A 263 13.29 1.30 29.41
N ILE A 264 12.21 1.44 28.64
CA ILE A 264 12.05 2.53 27.68
C ILE A 264 11.45 3.74 28.38
N ILE A 265 12.26 4.78 28.60
CA ILE A 265 11.84 5.98 29.33
C ILE A 265 11.19 7.01 28.42
N PHE A 266 11.74 7.16 27.22
CA PHE A 266 11.15 7.97 26.17
C PHE A 266 9.74 7.47 25.84
N SER A 267 8.80 8.38 25.61
CA SER A 267 7.40 8.09 25.29
C SER A 267 6.85 9.16 24.36
N LEU A 268 5.88 8.80 23.54
CA LEU A 268 5.21 9.73 22.63
C LEU A 268 3.94 10.28 23.27
N ASN A 269 3.62 11.55 22.99
CA ASN A 269 2.38 12.17 23.43
C ASN A 269 1.17 11.67 22.62
N ALA A 270 -0.04 12.03 23.04
CA ALA A 270 -1.28 11.57 22.41
C ALA A 270 -1.32 11.86 20.90
N ASP A 271 -0.95 13.08 20.51
CA ASP A 271 -1.03 13.52 19.12
C ASP A 271 0.03 12.86 18.23
N ALA A 272 1.25 12.69 18.75
CA ALA A 272 2.30 11.92 18.10
C ALA A 272 1.89 10.46 17.97
N MET A 273 1.24 9.89 18.99
CA MET A 273 0.77 8.52 18.97
C MET A 273 -0.38 8.30 18.00
N LYS A 274 -1.35 9.23 17.96
CA LYS A 274 -2.43 9.26 16.96
C LYS A 274 -1.84 9.32 15.55
N SER A 275 -0.86 10.21 15.32
CA SER A 275 -0.22 10.41 14.02
C SER A 275 0.65 9.23 13.59
N LEU A 276 1.44 8.67 14.51
CA LEU A 276 2.25 7.46 14.29
C LEU A 276 1.36 6.27 13.95
N THR A 277 0.27 6.07 14.70
CA THR A 277 -0.64 4.97 14.43
C THR A 277 -1.32 5.14 13.08
N ARG A 278 -1.84 6.33 12.75
CA ARG A 278 -2.41 6.60 11.41
C ARG A 278 -1.41 6.32 10.32
N HIS A 279 -0.18 6.78 10.48
CA HIS A 279 0.87 6.61 9.49
C HIS A 279 1.28 5.15 9.29
N VAL A 280 1.60 4.43 10.36
CA VAL A 280 2.02 3.03 10.25
C VAL A 280 0.86 2.19 9.70
N LEU A 281 -0.39 2.46 10.08
CA LEU A 281 -1.53 1.77 9.50
C LEU A 281 -1.80 2.15 8.02
N SER A 282 -1.33 3.31 7.55
CA SER A 282 -1.52 3.76 6.16
C SER A 282 -0.42 3.30 5.18
N MET A 283 0.78 3.02 5.68
CA MET A 283 1.90 2.52 4.86
C MET A 283 1.81 1.00 4.75
N ASP A 284 2.16 0.31 5.85
CA ASP A 284 2.06 -1.14 6.05
C ASP A 284 1.96 -1.36 7.56
N SER A 285 1.02 -2.18 8.04
CA SER A 285 0.77 -2.44 9.48
C SER A 285 1.88 -3.28 10.14
N SER A 286 3.11 -2.79 10.06
CA SER A 286 4.36 -3.44 10.39
C SER A 286 4.90 -2.94 11.73
N ALA A 287 5.23 -3.88 12.63
CA ALA A 287 5.99 -3.58 13.83
C ALA A 287 7.40 -3.05 13.51
N ALA A 288 7.99 -3.44 12.36
CA ALA A 288 9.30 -2.96 11.94
C ALA A 288 9.26 -1.47 11.54
N ASN A 289 8.24 -1.03 10.79
CA ASN A 289 8.03 0.38 10.44
C ASN A 289 7.77 1.26 11.66
N LEU A 290 7.05 0.72 12.64
CA LEU A 290 6.87 1.35 13.92
C LEU A 290 8.20 1.57 14.66
N VAL A 291 9.03 0.53 14.80
CA VAL A 291 10.35 0.65 15.44
C VAL A 291 11.23 1.67 14.70
N ARG A 292 11.24 1.65 13.35
CA ARG A 292 11.98 2.62 12.53
C ARG A 292 11.54 4.06 12.83
N THR A 293 10.25 4.33 12.82
CA THR A 293 9.69 5.66 13.09
C THR A 293 9.93 6.09 14.54
N TYR A 294 9.81 5.16 15.49
CA TYR A 294 10.07 5.40 16.91
C TYR A 294 11.54 5.76 17.17
N ARG A 295 12.50 5.10 16.51
CA ARG A 295 13.94 5.44 16.56
C ARG A 295 14.19 6.88 16.12
N PHE A 296 13.50 7.35 15.09
CA PHE A 296 13.62 8.74 14.63
C PHE A 296 13.06 9.74 15.64
N CYS A 297 11.88 9.46 16.21
CA CYS A 297 11.29 10.31 17.24
C CYS A 297 12.20 10.42 18.47
N MET A 298 12.79 9.30 18.87
CA MET A 298 13.74 9.24 19.97
C MET A 298 15.00 10.05 19.65
N LEU A 299 15.55 9.93 18.45
CA LEU A 299 16.67 10.75 17.99
C LEU A 299 16.35 12.25 18.07
N GLU A 300 15.19 12.68 17.59
CA GLU A 300 14.78 14.09 17.63
C GLU A 300 14.62 14.63 19.05
N HIS A 301 14.09 13.82 19.98
CA HIS A 301 14.05 14.17 21.40
C HIS A 301 15.46 14.34 21.99
N PHE A 302 16.35 13.34 21.82
CA PHE A 302 17.72 13.41 22.31
C PHE A 302 18.58 14.48 21.61
N ARG A 303 18.20 14.92 20.40
CA ARG A 303 18.87 15.99 19.64
C ARG A 303 18.40 17.39 20.04
N THR A 304 17.09 17.61 20.17
CA THR A 304 16.52 18.95 20.33
C THR A 304 16.32 19.37 21.79
N GLU A 305 16.03 18.43 22.68
CA GLU A 305 15.59 18.73 24.04
C GLU A 305 16.70 18.53 25.07
N ARG A 306 17.01 19.56 25.86
CA ARG A 306 18.01 19.46 26.92
C ARG A 306 17.58 18.57 28.08
N CYS A 307 16.28 18.44 28.34
CA CYS A 307 15.74 17.55 29.36
C CYS A 307 16.00 16.07 29.08
N SER A 308 16.33 15.69 27.83
CA SER A 308 16.76 14.33 27.47
C SER A 308 18.03 13.87 28.21
N LEU A 309 18.82 14.79 28.78
CA LEU A 309 19.92 14.47 29.70
C LEU A 309 19.47 13.62 30.91
N PHE A 310 18.18 13.67 31.21
CA PHE A 310 17.55 12.99 32.34
C PHE A 310 16.67 11.82 31.91
N CYS A 311 16.56 11.54 30.60
CA CYS A 311 15.81 10.42 30.05
C CYS A 311 16.60 9.11 30.28
N ALA A 312 16.74 8.74 31.55
CA ALA A 312 17.52 7.62 32.04
C ALA A 312 16.86 7.07 33.33
N SER A 313 17.27 5.87 33.76
CA SER A 313 16.70 5.23 34.95
C SER A 313 16.68 6.16 36.16
N SER A 314 15.76 5.95 37.11
CA SER A 314 15.66 6.80 38.32
C SER A 314 17.00 6.95 39.05
N ALA A 315 17.83 5.90 39.10
CA ALA A 315 19.15 5.97 39.72
C ALA A 315 20.14 6.84 38.92
N GLU A 316 20.09 6.76 37.59
CA GLU A 316 20.96 7.54 36.71
C GLU A 316 20.55 9.01 36.62
N PHE A 317 19.24 9.28 36.71
CA PHE A 317 18.68 10.62 36.92
C PHE A 317 19.27 11.28 38.17
N GLU A 318 19.20 10.60 39.32
CA GLU A 318 19.71 11.10 40.60
C GLU A 318 21.21 11.39 40.53
N ASN A 319 21.99 10.43 39.99
CA ASN A 319 23.42 10.59 39.82
C ASN A 319 23.78 11.76 38.89
N THR A 320 23.00 11.99 37.84
CA THR A 320 23.25 13.08 36.89
C THR A 320 22.89 14.42 37.52
N MET A 321 21.76 14.52 38.23
CA MET A 321 21.34 15.71 38.97
C MET A 321 22.36 16.16 40.02
N LEU A 322 22.95 15.22 40.75
CA LEU A 322 23.96 15.50 41.78
C LEU A 322 25.30 15.97 41.18
N ARG A 323 25.61 15.58 39.93
CA ARG A 323 26.88 15.92 39.24
C ARG A 323 26.85 17.26 38.48
N LEU A 324 25.71 17.93 38.38
CA LEU A 324 25.56 19.19 37.63
C LEU A 324 26.31 20.38 38.26
N LYS A 325 27.02 21.13 37.40
CA LYS A 325 27.65 22.40 37.78
C LYS A 325 26.60 23.50 37.95
N GLU A 326 26.93 24.57 38.68
CA GLU A 326 25.97 25.65 38.99
C GLU A 326 25.42 26.38 37.77
N VAL A 327 26.24 26.59 36.75
CA VAL A 327 25.84 27.29 35.51
C VAL A 327 24.82 26.46 34.72
N ASP A 328 25.09 25.17 34.55
CA ASP A 328 24.21 24.24 33.83
C ASP A 328 22.90 24.03 34.59
N PHE A 329 22.97 24.00 35.93
CA PHE A 329 21.80 23.89 36.80
C PHE A 329 20.86 25.10 36.70
N ALA A 330 21.39 26.32 36.64
CA ALA A 330 20.56 27.53 36.49
C ALA A 330 19.87 27.60 35.12
N SER A 331 20.56 27.20 34.05
CA SER A 331 19.96 27.08 32.72
C SER A 331 18.83 26.03 32.72
N LEU A 332 19.08 24.88 33.34
CA LEU A 332 18.11 23.79 33.39
C LEU A 332 16.83 24.15 34.17
N VAL A 333 16.97 24.86 35.30
CA VAL A 333 15.82 25.34 36.09
C VAL A 333 14.93 26.28 35.26
N THR A 334 15.53 27.03 34.35
CA THR A 334 14.82 27.92 33.42
C THR A 334 14.13 27.11 32.31
N ASP A 335 14.84 26.15 31.71
CA ASP A 335 14.36 25.33 30.60
C ASP A 335 13.18 24.41 31.02
N LEU A 336 13.25 23.81 32.21
CA LEU A 336 12.20 22.95 32.78
C LEU A 336 11.01 23.74 33.38
N LYS A 337 10.99 25.07 33.25
CA LYS A 337 9.97 25.98 33.83
C LYS A 337 9.71 25.75 35.33
N LEU A 338 10.74 25.30 36.06
CA LEU A 338 10.62 24.96 37.49
C LEU A 338 10.34 26.19 38.36
N SER A 339 10.55 27.40 37.83
CA SER A 339 10.24 28.67 38.50
C SER A 339 8.80 28.76 39.04
N ASN A 340 7.85 28.05 38.42
CA ASN A 340 6.44 28.04 38.84
C ASN A 340 6.17 27.12 40.05
N PHE A 341 7.09 26.19 40.34
CA PHE A 341 6.93 25.16 41.35
C PHE A 341 7.86 25.35 42.57
N LEU A 342 8.74 26.36 42.53
CA LEU A 342 9.68 26.63 43.62
C LEU A 342 9.09 27.56 44.68
N PRO A 343 9.31 27.28 45.98
CA PRO A 343 8.88 28.17 47.05
C PRO A 343 9.60 29.52 46.95
N SER A 344 8.88 30.58 47.30
CA SER A 344 9.25 32.00 47.12
C SER A 344 10.50 32.50 47.89
N LYS A 345 11.20 31.62 48.62
CA LYS A 345 12.50 31.92 49.26
C LYS A 345 13.61 31.22 48.48
N ARG A 346 14.62 31.97 48.02
CA ARG A 346 15.83 31.46 47.33
C ARG A 346 16.44 30.28 48.11
N PRO A 347 16.22 29.02 47.71
CA PRO A 347 16.78 27.87 48.41
C PRO A 347 18.27 27.75 48.08
N SER A 348 19.05 27.12 48.97
CA SER A 348 20.43 26.75 48.65
C SER A 348 20.44 25.72 47.52
N LYS A 349 21.52 25.69 46.71
CA LYS A 349 21.67 24.73 45.60
C LYS A 349 21.38 23.28 46.03
N ALA A 350 21.92 22.87 47.18
CA ALA A 350 21.74 21.52 47.71
C ALA A 350 20.29 21.19 48.10
N ALA A 351 19.57 22.14 48.71
CA ALA A 351 18.17 21.96 49.04
C ALA A 351 17.29 21.87 47.79
N LEU A 352 17.61 22.67 46.77
CA LEU A 352 16.91 22.65 45.48
C LEU A 352 17.17 21.36 44.69
N GLN A 353 18.42 20.89 44.66
CA GLN A 353 18.77 19.60 44.05
C GLN A 353 18.07 18.43 44.74
N SER A 354 18.01 18.42 46.08
CA SER A 354 17.30 17.38 46.82
C SER A 354 15.79 17.38 46.56
N ALA A 355 15.18 18.57 46.41
CA ALA A 355 13.76 18.69 46.07
C ALA A 355 13.48 18.18 44.64
N ILE A 356 14.31 18.55 43.66
CA ILE A 356 14.22 18.08 42.28
C ILE A 356 14.38 16.56 42.19
N VAL A 357 15.31 15.99 42.96
CA VAL A 357 15.51 14.54 43.05
C VAL A 357 14.26 13.85 43.62
N GLY A 358 13.68 14.40 44.69
CA GLY A 358 12.44 13.87 45.27
C GLY A 358 11.27 13.88 44.28
N GLU A 359 11.03 15.01 43.63
CA GLU A 359 9.97 15.16 42.62
C GLU A 359 10.22 14.30 41.37
N GLY A 360 11.48 14.09 40.97
CA GLY A 360 11.83 13.19 39.88
C GLY A 360 11.56 11.73 40.21
N ARG A 361 11.85 11.29 41.45
CA ARG A 361 11.49 9.94 41.92
C ARG A 361 9.97 9.74 41.90
N GLU A 362 9.21 10.75 42.30
CA GLU A 362 7.75 10.72 42.22
C GLU A 362 7.24 10.60 40.78
N PHE A 363 7.90 11.25 39.81
CA PHE A 363 7.58 11.10 38.38
C PHE A 363 7.78 9.65 37.88
N PHE A 364 8.91 9.02 38.18
CA PHE A 364 9.17 7.64 37.76
C PHE A 364 8.20 6.65 38.44
N ASN A 365 7.91 6.84 39.73
CA ASN A 365 6.92 6.03 40.46
C ASN A 365 5.50 6.20 39.88
N TYR A 366 5.12 7.42 39.51
CA TYR A 366 3.84 7.69 38.87
C TYR A 366 3.73 6.96 37.53
N ARG A 367 4.78 6.97 36.70
CA ARG A 367 4.75 6.33 35.37
C ARG A 367 4.44 4.84 35.45
N ASN A 368 5.03 4.15 36.42
CA ASN A 368 4.76 2.72 36.64
C ASN A 368 3.31 2.51 37.13
N ALA A 369 2.84 3.33 38.09
CA ALA A 369 1.47 3.27 38.57
C ALA A 369 0.42 3.59 37.47
N PHE A 370 0.73 4.51 36.57
CA PHE A 370 -0.13 4.88 35.43
C PHE A 370 -0.38 3.68 34.50
N CYS A 371 0.67 2.93 34.19
CA CYS A 371 0.59 1.76 33.31
C CYS A 371 -0.35 0.68 33.86
N ASP A 372 -0.25 0.38 35.15
CA ASP A 372 -1.09 -0.63 35.80
C ASP A 372 -2.52 -0.15 36.01
N ALA A 373 -2.72 1.12 36.38
CA ALA A 373 -4.04 1.72 36.46
C ALA A 373 -4.77 1.67 35.10
N LEU A 374 -4.04 1.88 34.00
CA LEU A 374 -4.59 1.81 32.64
C LEU A 374 -5.02 0.39 32.26
N ARG A 375 -4.23 -0.62 32.63
CA ARG A 375 -4.59 -2.04 32.45
C ARG A 375 -5.83 -2.41 33.25
N CYS A 376 -5.92 -1.95 34.50
CA CYS A 376 -7.12 -2.14 35.32
C CYS A 376 -8.35 -1.49 34.68
N LEU A 377 -8.24 -0.24 34.20
CA LEU A 377 -9.34 0.44 33.51
C LEU A 377 -9.77 -0.31 32.24
N HIS A 378 -8.82 -0.82 31.45
CA HIS A 378 -9.15 -1.63 30.28
C HIS A 378 -9.90 -2.91 30.66
N CYS A 379 -9.40 -3.67 31.64
CA CYS A 379 -10.08 -4.86 32.15
C CYS A 379 -11.51 -4.54 32.59
N LEU A 380 -11.70 -3.49 33.40
CA LEU A 380 -13.03 -3.04 33.84
C LEU A 380 -13.91 -2.58 32.67
N SER A 381 -13.35 -1.98 31.62
CA SER A 381 -14.11 -1.57 30.43
C SER A 381 -14.66 -2.75 29.62
N THR A 382 -13.99 -3.91 29.66
CA THR A 382 -14.41 -5.09 28.90
C THR A 382 -15.62 -5.80 29.50
N CYS A 383 -15.91 -5.61 30.80
CA CYS A 383 -17.08 -6.24 31.44
C CYS A 383 -18.39 -5.48 31.20
N VAL A 384 -18.33 -4.23 30.70
CA VAL A 384 -19.50 -3.42 30.42
C VAL A 384 -19.94 -3.60 28.95
N PRO A 385 -21.21 -3.96 28.69
CA PRO A 385 -21.71 -4.14 27.32
C PRO A 385 -21.54 -2.88 26.47
N GLY A 386 -21.07 -3.06 25.24
CA GLY A 386 -20.90 -1.98 24.27
C GLY A 386 -19.55 -1.25 24.34
N HIS A 387 -18.63 -1.66 25.21
CA HIS A 387 -17.29 -1.09 25.37
C HIS A 387 -17.35 0.45 25.36
N PRO A 388 -17.72 1.09 26.49
CA PRO A 388 -17.91 2.54 26.54
C PRO A 388 -16.62 3.33 26.26
N PHE A 389 -15.47 2.67 26.42
CA PHE A 389 -14.17 3.14 25.96
C PHE A 389 -13.71 2.34 24.73
N ALA A 390 -12.44 2.47 24.39
CA ALA A 390 -11.79 1.68 23.37
C ALA A 390 -11.91 0.14 23.53
N THR A 391 -12.00 -0.57 22.41
CA THR A 391 -11.93 -2.05 22.37
C THR A 391 -10.52 -2.59 22.58
N THR A 392 -9.50 -1.77 22.33
CA THR A 392 -8.08 -2.12 22.48
C THR A 392 -7.40 -1.25 23.54
N GLN A 393 -6.41 -1.80 24.24
CA GLN A 393 -5.61 -1.05 25.22
C GLN A 393 -4.91 0.16 24.60
N ARG A 394 -4.48 0.07 23.32
CA ARG A 394 -3.84 1.17 22.59
C ARG A 394 -4.77 2.37 22.42
N GLN A 395 -6.00 2.12 21.97
CA GLN A 395 -6.99 3.18 21.82
C GLN A 395 -7.33 3.81 23.18
N LEU A 396 -7.41 3.00 24.26
CA LEU A 396 -7.62 3.53 25.61
C LEU A 396 -6.48 4.44 26.06
N LEU A 397 -5.23 4.04 25.80
CA LEU A 397 -4.05 4.87 26.08
C LEU A 397 -4.14 6.24 25.38
N VAL A 398 -4.46 6.24 24.08
CA VAL A 398 -4.62 7.46 23.30
C VAL A 398 -5.75 8.34 23.83
N MET A 399 -6.85 7.74 24.28
CA MET A 399 -7.99 8.46 24.85
C MET A 399 -7.63 9.08 26.21
N VAL A 400 -6.96 8.34 27.10
CA VAL A 400 -6.58 8.83 28.44
C VAL A 400 -5.58 9.98 28.38
N GLN A 401 -4.74 10.00 27.34
CA GLN A 401 -3.80 11.10 27.09
C GLN A 401 -4.47 12.33 26.42
N ASP A 402 -5.78 12.32 26.19
CA ASP A 402 -6.53 13.48 25.68
C ASP A 402 -6.97 14.37 26.86
N GLU A 403 -6.77 15.69 26.79
CA GLU A 403 -7.08 16.60 27.90
C GLU A 403 -8.59 16.60 28.22
N ASP A 404 -9.44 16.37 27.22
CA ASP A 404 -10.90 16.37 27.37
C ASP A 404 -11.49 15.05 27.90
N PHE A 405 -10.68 14.00 28.08
CA PHE A 405 -11.19 12.65 28.42
C PHE A 405 -11.95 12.59 29.75
N PHE A 406 -11.51 13.39 30.74
CA PHE A 406 -12.13 13.47 32.07
C PHE A 406 -13.11 14.66 32.20
N HIS A 407 -13.21 15.54 31.21
CA HIS A 407 -14.02 16.76 31.26
C HIS A 407 -15.47 16.55 30.77
N SER A 408 -16.38 17.40 31.27
CA SER A 408 -17.84 17.21 31.29
C SER A 408 -18.57 17.20 29.94
N ASN A 409 -17.91 17.55 28.82
CA ASN A 409 -18.56 17.64 27.51
C ASN A 409 -18.63 16.31 26.76
N ASN A 410 -17.88 15.28 27.19
CA ASN A 410 -17.95 13.94 26.61
C ASN A 410 -18.34 12.94 27.71
N ASN A 411 -19.62 12.60 27.80
CA ASN A 411 -20.26 11.97 28.95
C ASN A 411 -19.89 10.47 29.16
N ARG A 412 -18.80 9.97 28.56
CA ARG A 412 -18.42 8.53 28.52
C ARG A 412 -17.81 8.02 29.84
N TRP A 413 -16.91 8.78 30.46
CA TRP A 413 -16.30 8.42 31.75
C TRP A 413 -17.37 8.25 32.83
N LYS A 414 -18.25 9.24 32.96
CA LYS A 414 -19.36 9.21 33.91
C LYS A 414 -20.34 8.07 33.60
N GLN A 415 -20.76 7.91 32.34
CA GLN A 415 -21.64 6.81 31.92
C GLN A 415 -21.07 5.43 32.25
N PHE A 416 -19.76 5.22 32.07
CA PHE A 416 -19.12 3.95 32.41
C PHE A 416 -19.25 3.61 33.90
N PHE A 417 -18.92 4.55 34.80
CA PHE A 417 -19.04 4.34 36.25
C PHE A 417 -20.50 4.31 36.73
N ASP A 418 -21.43 4.92 35.99
CA ASP A 418 -22.88 4.76 36.24
C ASP A 418 -23.40 3.36 35.82
N TRP A 419 -22.74 2.71 34.85
CA TRP A 419 -23.11 1.38 34.36
C TRP A 419 -22.44 0.23 35.11
N LEU A 420 -21.24 0.45 35.65
CA LEU A 420 -20.46 -0.57 36.37
C LEU A 420 -21.25 -1.28 37.51
N PRO A 421 -22.07 -0.57 38.33
CA PRO A 421 -22.92 -1.20 39.35
C PRO A 421 -24.02 -2.12 38.81
N ASN A 422 -24.34 -2.03 37.51
CA ASN A 422 -25.39 -2.81 36.86
C ASN A 422 -24.86 -4.06 36.13
N VAL A 423 -23.54 -4.28 36.13
CA VAL A 423 -22.90 -5.48 35.54
C VAL A 423 -23.20 -6.71 36.40
N ASP A 424 -23.26 -7.89 35.77
CA ASP A 424 -23.42 -9.15 36.49
C ASP A 424 -22.30 -9.34 37.53
N ARG A 425 -22.67 -9.74 38.75
CA ARG A 425 -21.78 -9.81 39.90
C ARG A 425 -20.60 -10.76 39.69
N ASP A 426 -20.84 -11.92 39.09
CA ASP A 426 -19.79 -12.94 38.93
C ASP A 426 -18.76 -12.48 37.88
N ILE A 427 -19.23 -11.81 36.82
CA ILE A 427 -18.38 -11.18 35.80
C ILE A 427 -17.58 -10.02 36.40
N LEU A 428 -18.22 -9.15 37.19
CA LEU A 428 -17.57 -8.00 37.82
C LEU A 428 -16.51 -8.45 38.83
N GLN A 429 -16.82 -9.42 39.68
CA GLN A 429 -15.87 -9.97 40.66
C GLN A 429 -14.66 -10.62 39.98
N SER A 430 -14.88 -11.46 38.95
CA SER A 430 -13.78 -12.07 38.17
C SER A 430 -12.88 -11.01 37.52
N THR A 431 -13.47 -9.91 37.04
CA THR A 431 -12.72 -8.80 36.43
C THR A 431 -11.92 -8.02 37.47
N VAL A 432 -12.50 -7.80 38.65
CA VAL A 432 -11.84 -7.12 39.78
C VAL A 432 -10.69 -7.97 40.33
N ASP A 433 -10.84 -9.29 40.41
CA ASP A 433 -9.77 -10.19 40.83
C ASP A 433 -8.59 -10.18 39.84
N LYS A 434 -8.87 -10.10 38.53
CA LYS A 434 -7.82 -9.83 37.51
C LYS A 434 -7.12 -8.49 37.73
N CYS A 435 -7.85 -7.44 38.13
CA CYS A 435 -7.25 -6.14 38.45
C CYS A 435 -6.37 -6.22 39.71
N LYS A 436 -6.79 -6.96 40.74
CA LYS A 436 -5.96 -7.21 41.94
C LYS A 436 -4.68 -7.95 41.58
N GLU A 437 -4.75 -8.96 40.72
CA GLU A 437 -3.58 -9.71 40.25
C GLU A 437 -2.57 -8.80 39.52
N ILE A 438 -3.05 -7.92 38.62
CA ILE A 438 -2.21 -6.93 37.92
C ILE A 438 -1.46 -6.04 38.93
N ILE A 439 -2.15 -5.53 39.94
CA ILE A 439 -1.55 -4.63 40.95
C ILE A 439 -0.53 -5.38 41.83
N LEU A 440 -0.86 -6.60 42.27
CA LEU A 440 -0.01 -7.39 43.16
C LEU A 440 1.28 -7.88 42.51
N ASN A 441 1.27 -8.11 41.19
CA ASN A 441 2.45 -8.57 40.45
C ASN A 441 3.57 -7.53 40.37
N ASN A 442 3.25 -6.23 40.41
CA ASN A 442 4.23 -5.14 40.23
C ASN A 442 4.59 -4.38 41.53
N GLY A 443 3.82 -4.55 42.61
CA GLY A 443 4.22 -4.10 43.95
C GLY A 443 4.39 -2.58 44.13
N CYS A 444 3.60 -1.75 43.44
CA CYS A 444 3.69 -0.29 43.53
C CYS A 444 2.89 0.29 44.72
N ASP A 445 3.55 0.97 45.65
CA ASP A 445 2.93 1.60 46.84
C ASP A 445 1.80 2.59 46.49
N ARG A 446 1.87 3.25 45.33
CA ARG A 446 0.84 4.20 44.86
C ARG A 446 -0.47 3.53 44.44
N LEU A 447 -0.46 2.23 44.15
CA LEU A 447 -1.66 1.48 43.79
C LEU A 447 -2.38 0.92 45.02
N GLN A 448 -1.84 1.09 46.23
CA GLN A 448 -2.42 0.55 47.45
C GLN A 448 -3.83 1.12 47.72
N SER A 449 -4.05 2.42 47.47
CA SER A 449 -5.39 3.01 47.62
C SER A 449 -6.40 2.46 46.62
N LEU A 450 -5.97 2.17 45.38
CA LEU A 450 -6.81 1.51 44.38
C LEU A 450 -7.12 0.07 44.79
N LEU A 451 -6.11 -0.66 45.30
CA LEU A 451 -6.27 -2.03 45.78
C LEU A 451 -7.25 -2.10 46.97
N ASP A 452 -7.18 -1.15 47.90
CA ASP A 452 -8.10 -1.05 49.04
C ASP A 452 -9.55 -0.84 48.58
N VAL A 453 -9.77 0.02 47.57
CA VAL A 453 -11.10 0.22 46.96
C VAL A 453 -11.57 -1.04 46.24
N LEU A 454 -10.72 -1.75 45.49
CA LEU A 454 -11.07 -3.01 44.83
C LEU A 454 -11.43 -4.12 45.84
N ASN A 455 -10.74 -4.18 46.98
CA ASN A 455 -11.01 -5.14 48.05
C ASN A 455 -12.34 -4.84 48.78
N SER A 456 -12.82 -3.61 48.76
CA SER A 456 -14.08 -3.22 49.39
C SER A 456 -15.34 -3.74 48.66
N LEU A 457 -15.22 -4.26 47.43
CA LEU A 457 -16.33 -4.81 46.64
C LEU A 457 -16.98 -6.03 47.29
N GLU A 458 -16.19 -6.91 47.91
CA GLU A 458 -16.70 -8.11 48.61
C GLU A 458 -17.57 -7.71 49.80
N ASN A 459 -17.18 -6.65 50.52
CA ASN A 459 -17.95 -6.09 51.63
C ASN A 459 -19.27 -5.47 51.15
N CYS A 460 -19.29 -4.84 49.97
CA CYS A 460 -20.50 -4.31 49.35
C CYS A 460 -21.47 -5.44 48.96
N SER A 461 -20.95 -6.51 48.35
CA SER A 461 -21.74 -7.68 47.92
C SER A 461 -22.37 -8.45 49.08
N LEU A 462 -21.65 -8.63 50.19
CA LEU A 462 -22.11 -9.37 51.37
C LEU A 462 -23.23 -8.65 52.15
N GLU A 463 -23.26 -7.32 52.12
CA GLU A 463 -24.28 -6.53 52.79
C GLU A 463 -25.57 -6.36 51.97
N GLU A 464 -25.47 -6.33 50.63
CA GLU A 464 -26.64 -6.39 49.75
C GLU A 464 -27.43 -7.69 49.91
N GLU A 465 -26.74 -8.82 50.09
CA GLU A 465 -27.37 -10.10 50.41
C GLU A 465 -28.09 -10.08 51.77
N LYS A 466 -27.53 -9.37 52.76
CA LYS A 466 -28.17 -9.17 54.08
C LYS A 466 -29.41 -8.28 53.97
N GLN A 467 -29.39 -7.23 53.15
CA GLN A 467 -30.56 -6.37 52.88
C GLN A 467 -31.65 -7.06 52.05
N LYS A 468 -31.28 -7.93 51.10
CA LYS A 468 -32.23 -8.80 50.37
C LYS A 468 -32.89 -9.84 51.28
N LYS A 469 -32.15 -10.38 52.26
CA LYS A 469 -32.69 -11.27 53.31
C LYS A 469 -33.64 -10.55 54.26
N SER A 470 -33.28 -9.36 54.76
CA SER A 470 -34.17 -8.57 55.66
C SER A 470 -35.47 -8.10 55.00
N ARG A 471 -35.46 -7.84 53.67
CA ARG A 471 -36.69 -7.52 52.91
C ARG A 471 -37.58 -8.75 52.64
N LYS A 472 -37.01 -9.96 52.47
CA LYS A 472 -37.80 -11.19 52.37
C LYS A 472 -38.58 -11.45 53.66
N ASP A 473 -38.00 -11.16 54.81
CA ASP A 473 -38.67 -11.30 56.11
C ASP A 473 -39.75 -10.22 56.34
N ALA A 474 -39.60 -9.02 55.77
CA ALA A 474 -40.61 -7.95 55.83
C ALA A 474 -41.78 -8.13 54.85
N SER A 475 -41.59 -8.87 53.75
CA SER A 475 -42.59 -9.06 52.68
C SER A 475 -43.65 -10.15 52.95
N THR A 476 -43.68 -10.74 54.15
CA THR A 476 -44.73 -11.71 54.53
C THR A 476 -45.99 -11.08 55.12
N SER A 477 -46.08 -9.75 55.23
CA SER A 477 -47.33 -9.07 55.59
C SER A 477 -47.58 -7.85 54.70
N CYS A 478 -48.76 -7.79 54.10
CA CYS A 478 -49.29 -6.73 53.23
C CYS A 478 -48.83 -6.74 51.76
N ASP A 479 -49.60 -7.44 50.92
CA ASP A 479 -50.26 -6.88 49.71
C ASP A 479 -50.63 -8.02 48.76
N ARG A 480 -51.86 -8.54 48.93
CA ARG A 480 -52.48 -9.50 47.99
C ARG A 480 -53.76 -8.96 47.35
N SER A 481 -54.06 -7.66 47.49
CA SER A 481 -55.40 -7.13 47.26
C SER A 481 -55.48 -5.83 46.44
N ARG A 482 -54.48 -5.51 45.61
CA ARG A 482 -54.57 -4.36 44.69
C ARG A 482 -53.88 -4.57 43.34
N LEU A 483 -54.25 -5.60 42.58
CA LEU A 483 -53.98 -5.68 41.13
C LEU A 483 -55.06 -6.51 40.43
N VAL A 484 -56.32 -6.08 40.57
CA VAL A 484 -57.39 -6.37 39.61
C VAL A 484 -58.01 -5.01 39.35
N GLU A 485 -58.25 -4.69 38.07
CA GLU A 485 -58.69 -3.37 37.55
C GLU A 485 -57.55 -2.42 37.16
N ASP A 486 -56.90 -2.75 36.03
CA ASP A 486 -56.71 -1.79 34.93
C ASP A 486 -56.17 -2.55 33.71
N SER A 487 -57.08 -3.26 33.06
CA SER A 487 -56.87 -3.88 31.75
C SER A 487 -57.10 -2.85 30.65
N LEU A 488 -56.04 -2.14 30.27
CA LEU A 488 -55.84 -1.54 28.93
C LEU A 488 -54.48 -0.83 28.91
N CYS A 489 -53.43 -1.62 28.91
CA CYS A 489 -52.06 -1.15 28.75
C CYS A 489 -51.39 -2.12 27.78
N THR A 490 -50.91 -1.62 26.64
CA THR A 490 -50.29 -2.48 25.61
C THR A 490 -49.07 -3.21 26.18
N SER A 491 -48.72 -4.38 25.63
CA SER A 491 -47.53 -5.18 26.02
C SER A 491 -46.26 -4.34 26.17
N GLN A 492 -46.10 -3.30 25.36
CA GLN A 492 -44.98 -2.35 25.43
C GLN A 492 -45.04 -1.37 26.61
N GLN A 493 -46.22 -0.91 27.03
CA GLN A 493 -46.36 -0.04 28.18
C GLN A 493 -46.24 -0.81 29.50
N LEU A 494 -46.68 -2.07 29.53
CA LEU A 494 -46.47 -2.98 30.67
C LEU A 494 -44.98 -3.37 30.79
N ARG A 495 -44.28 -3.59 29.66
CA ARG A 495 -42.82 -3.70 29.61
C ARG A 495 -42.12 -2.43 30.06
N LYS A 496 -42.55 -1.24 29.62
CA LYS A 496 -41.98 0.04 30.07
C LYS A 496 -42.20 0.27 31.57
N LYS A 497 -43.37 -0.05 32.12
CA LYS A 497 -43.64 0.06 33.57
C LYS A 497 -42.88 -0.99 34.38
N LEU A 498 -42.74 -2.22 33.90
CA LEU A 498 -41.91 -3.25 34.56
C LEU A 498 -40.42 -2.91 34.48
N LEU A 499 -39.96 -2.35 33.36
CA LEU A 499 -38.58 -1.86 33.21
C LEU A 499 -38.35 -0.63 34.08
N HIS A 500 -39.30 0.31 34.16
CA HIS A 500 -39.22 1.48 35.04
C HIS A 500 -39.24 1.08 36.52
N ASN A 501 -40.09 0.12 36.92
CA ASN A 501 -40.07 -0.45 38.27
C ASN A 501 -38.79 -1.25 38.54
N TYR A 502 -38.26 -1.99 37.56
CA TYR A 502 -36.99 -2.70 37.72
C TYR A 502 -35.81 -1.73 37.84
N ILE A 503 -35.84 -0.63 37.09
CA ILE A 503 -34.90 0.50 37.18
C ILE A 503 -35.07 1.24 38.52
N GLU A 504 -36.29 1.52 39.00
CA GLU A 504 -36.54 2.11 40.33
C GLU A 504 -36.15 1.18 41.48
N ILE A 505 -36.35 -0.13 41.33
CA ILE A 505 -35.97 -1.13 42.34
C ILE A 505 -34.45 -1.35 42.34
N SER A 506 -33.77 -1.29 41.19
CA SER A 506 -32.29 -1.36 41.08
C SER A 506 -31.61 -0.05 41.51
N THR A 507 -32.15 1.11 41.15
CA THR A 507 -31.63 2.42 41.59
C THR A 507 -31.83 2.67 43.09
N SER A 508 -32.87 2.10 43.72
CA SER A 508 -33.10 2.20 45.17
C SER A 508 -32.35 1.15 46.02
N THR A 509 -31.63 0.20 45.42
CA THR A 509 -30.85 -0.83 46.14
C THR A 509 -29.34 -0.64 46.11
N CYS A 510 -28.80 0.35 45.39
CA CYS A 510 -27.37 0.40 45.05
C CYS A 510 -26.60 1.59 45.64
N SER A 511 -27.00 2.21 46.76
CA SER A 511 -26.32 3.43 47.26
C SER A 511 -24.83 3.21 47.60
N ARG A 512 -24.48 2.03 48.14
CA ARG A 512 -23.09 1.69 48.50
C ARG A 512 -22.25 1.25 47.31
N MET A 513 -22.83 0.54 46.33
CA MET A 513 -22.10 0.13 45.13
C MET A 513 -21.94 1.29 44.15
N ASN A 514 -22.89 2.25 44.12
CA ASN A 514 -22.69 3.55 43.49
C ASN A 514 -21.57 4.34 44.18
N LYS A 515 -21.54 4.37 45.53
CA LYS A 515 -20.45 5.00 46.29
C LYS A 515 -19.10 4.34 46.01
N TRP A 516 -19.05 3.01 45.92
CA TRP A 516 -17.86 2.26 45.53
C TRP A 516 -17.40 2.63 44.10
N SER A 517 -18.33 2.73 43.15
CA SER A 517 -18.05 3.15 41.77
C SER A 517 -17.52 4.59 41.70
N GLU A 518 -18.08 5.50 42.52
CA GLU A 518 -17.60 6.88 42.67
C GLU A 518 -16.19 6.93 43.26
N GLU A 519 -15.93 6.18 44.34
CA GLU A 519 -14.61 6.07 44.97
C GLU A 519 -13.57 5.47 43.99
N LEU A 520 -13.96 4.46 43.21
CA LEU A 520 -13.13 3.85 42.17
C LEU A 520 -12.82 4.84 41.04
N SER A 521 -13.83 5.60 40.60
CA SER A 521 -13.68 6.66 39.59
C SER A 521 -12.71 7.75 40.05
N GLU A 522 -12.81 8.19 41.31
CA GLU A 522 -11.92 9.19 41.88
C GLU A 522 -10.46 8.68 41.91
N GLN A 523 -10.23 7.46 42.41
CA GLN A 523 -8.88 6.88 42.47
C GLN A 523 -8.27 6.68 41.07
N LEU A 524 -9.04 6.17 40.11
CA LEU A 524 -8.56 5.98 38.74
C LEU A 524 -8.30 7.32 38.04
N SER A 525 -9.14 8.34 38.25
CA SER A 525 -8.91 9.67 37.70
C SER A 525 -7.65 10.34 38.25
N HIS A 526 -7.29 10.06 39.51
CA HIS A 526 -6.06 10.56 40.12
C HIS A 526 -4.82 9.86 39.55
N LEU A 527 -4.89 8.55 39.32
CA LEU A 527 -3.80 7.76 38.77
C LEU A 527 -3.60 7.99 37.27
N LEU A 528 -4.67 8.28 36.53
CA LEU A 528 -4.67 8.47 35.07
C LEU A 528 -4.73 9.93 34.62
N ARG A 529 -4.31 10.88 35.47
CA ARG A 529 -4.23 12.30 35.12
C ARG A 529 -3.43 12.53 33.84
N HIS A 530 -3.79 13.59 33.12
CA HIS A 530 -3.09 13.97 31.91
C HIS A 530 -1.60 14.24 32.19
N VAL A 531 -0.72 13.71 31.33
CA VAL A 531 0.73 13.69 31.52
C VAL A 531 1.34 15.08 31.63
N SER A 532 0.77 16.10 30.95
CA SER A 532 1.26 17.49 31.03
C SER A 532 1.12 18.12 32.43
N SER A 533 0.29 17.54 33.30
CA SER A 533 0.09 18.02 34.67
C SER A 533 1.23 17.66 35.62
N LEU A 534 2.12 16.75 35.23
CA LEU A 534 3.22 16.26 36.07
C LEU A 534 4.47 17.11 35.87
N LEU A 535 5.20 17.36 36.96
CA LEU A 535 6.54 17.91 36.88
C LEU A 535 7.44 16.91 36.15
N PHE A 536 8.34 17.41 35.30
CA PHE A 536 9.31 16.59 34.54
C PHE A 536 8.75 15.71 33.41
N TYR A 537 7.48 15.85 33.03
CA TYR A 537 6.93 15.08 31.91
C TYR A 537 7.75 15.22 30.61
N GLN A 538 8.38 16.38 30.38
CA GLN A 538 9.26 16.68 29.24
C GLN A 538 10.52 15.80 29.18
N ILE A 539 10.90 15.13 30.29
CA ILE A 539 12.02 14.18 30.29
C ILE A 539 11.68 12.96 29.42
N ALA A 540 10.45 12.46 29.51
CA ALA A 540 10.01 11.28 28.77
C ALA A 540 9.30 11.65 27.47
N TYR A 541 8.51 12.74 27.46
CA TYR A 541 7.63 13.11 26.36
C TYR A 541 8.22 14.27 25.57
N GLY A 542 8.67 13.98 24.35
CA GLY A 542 9.22 14.99 23.44
C GLY A 542 8.16 15.97 22.93
N SER A 543 8.37 17.27 23.13
CA SER A 543 7.55 18.37 22.63
C SER A 543 7.50 18.46 21.10
N ASN A 544 8.59 18.07 20.42
CA ASN A 544 8.66 18.07 18.95
C ASN A 544 8.36 16.69 18.34
N SER A 545 7.76 15.76 19.08
CA SER A 545 7.51 14.39 18.59
C SER A 545 6.58 14.35 17.38
N VAL A 546 5.59 15.25 17.30
CA VAL A 546 4.70 15.37 16.13
C VAL A 546 5.44 15.93 14.92
N GLU A 547 6.25 16.98 15.10
CA GLU A 547 7.10 17.53 14.03
C GLU A 547 8.17 16.53 13.56
N ALA A 548 8.72 15.74 14.48
CA ALA A 548 9.63 14.65 14.18
C ALA A 548 8.93 13.57 13.32
N ILE A 549 7.71 13.19 13.68
CA ILE A 549 6.90 12.25 12.91
C ILE A 549 6.58 12.82 11.52
N HIS A 550 6.12 14.07 11.43
CA HIS A 550 5.87 14.71 10.13
C HIS A 550 7.14 14.81 9.26
N SER A 551 8.29 15.12 9.88
CA SER A 551 9.56 15.20 9.17
C SER A 551 10.15 13.83 8.78
N SER A 552 9.82 12.75 9.49
CA SER A 552 10.20 11.38 9.11
C SER A 552 9.28 10.77 8.07
N ILE A 553 8.00 11.12 8.09
CA ILE A 553 6.94 10.54 7.22
C ILE A 553 6.95 11.18 5.83
N ILE A 554 7.00 12.51 5.79
CA ILE A 554 6.90 13.25 4.55
C ILE A 554 8.32 13.35 3.98
N PRO A 555 8.52 13.33 2.64
CA PRO A 555 9.71 13.84 1.99
C PRO A 555 9.90 15.34 2.26
N SER A 556 9.93 15.75 3.52
CA SER A 556 10.01 17.11 4.01
C SER A 556 11.36 17.75 3.71
N ALA A 557 12.30 17.02 3.11
CA ALA A 557 13.41 17.66 2.42
C ALA A 557 12.87 18.57 1.32
N SER A 558 11.90 18.14 0.51
CA SER A 558 11.34 18.96 -0.58
C SER A 558 10.62 20.19 -0.01
N THR A 559 9.61 20.02 0.85
CA THR A 559 8.86 21.15 1.43
C THR A 559 9.70 22.05 2.32
N ASN A 560 10.61 21.54 3.16
CA ASN A 560 11.51 22.40 3.93
C ASN A 560 12.55 23.09 3.04
N ILE A 561 13.08 22.45 1.98
CA ILE A 561 13.98 23.10 1.01
C ILE A 561 13.19 24.18 0.27
N GLN A 562 11.94 23.91 -0.13
CA GLN A 562 11.06 24.86 -0.77
C GLN A 562 10.80 26.07 0.13
N ASP A 563 10.41 25.86 1.38
CA ASP A 563 10.18 26.93 2.34
C ASP A 563 11.47 27.71 2.66
N CYS A 564 12.60 27.02 2.82
CA CYS A 564 13.90 27.66 2.99
C CYS A 564 14.28 28.52 1.77
N VAL A 565 14.08 28.01 0.56
CA VAL A 565 14.37 28.72 -0.69
C VAL A 565 13.43 29.91 -0.87
N LEU A 566 12.14 29.79 -0.54
CA LEU A 566 11.17 30.88 -0.59
C LEU A 566 11.45 31.97 0.46
N ASN A 567 11.97 31.58 1.63
CA ASN A 567 12.35 32.49 2.72
C ASN A 567 13.65 33.27 2.46
N LEU A 568 14.47 32.86 1.49
CA LEU A 568 15.68 33.60 1.08
C LEU A 568 15.38 34.91 0.33
N GLY A 569 14.11 35.28 0.13
CA GLY A 569 13.72 36.57 -0.46
C GLY A 569 14.06 36.67 -1.95
N GLU A 570 14.37 37.89 -2.44
CA GLU A 570 14.62 38.31 -3.84
C GLU A 570 15.79 37.59 -4.59
N THR A 571 16.12 36.34 -4.23
CA THR A 571 17.07 35.50 -4.97
C THR A 571 16.46 34.92 -6.23
N ASP A 572 17.28 34.67 -7.25
CA ASP A 572 16.82 34.06 -8.50
C ASP A 572 16.23 32.66 -8.25
N ALA A 573 16.78 31.90 -7.30
CA ALA A 573 16.26 30.60 -6.87
C ALA A 573 14.82 30.67 -6.33
N ALA A 574 14.55 31.62 -5.42
CA ALA A 574 13.21 31.81 -4.85
C ALA A 574 12.18 32.26 -5.90
N ARG A 575 12.58 33.13 -6.83
CA ARG A 575 11.69 33.57 -7.92
C ARG A 575 11.37 32.44 -8.88
N ILE A 576 12.35 31.62 -9.26
CA ILE A 576 12.16 30.47 -10.14
C ILE A 576 11.17 29.49 -9.51
N LEU A 577 11.36 29.18 -8.23
CA LEU A 577 10.48 28.27 -7.49
C LEU A 577 9.07 28.85 -7.29
N ARG A 578 8.93 30.15 -7.02
CA ARG A 578 7.62 30.81 -6.90
C ARG A 578 6.82 30.74 -8.20
N VAL A 579 7.48 30.94 -9.35
CA VAL A 579 6.80 30.79 -10.65
C VAL A 579 6.32 29.36 -10.89
N LEU A 580 7.06 28.34 -10.44
CA LEU A 580 6.61 26.94 -10.50
C LEU A 580 5.37 26.73 -9.63
N LEU A 581 5.36 27.28 -8.41
CA LEU A 581 4.22 27.15 -7.48
C LEU A 581 2.98 27.91 -7.96
N ASP A 582 3.17 29.06 -8.58
CA ASP A 582 2.06 29.85 -9.16
C ASP A 582 1.42 29.15 -10.38
N HIS A 583 2.09 28.15 -10.98
CA HIS A 583 1.66 27.46 -12.20
C HIS A 583 1.68 25.92 -12.04
N GLN A 584 1.34 25.39 -10.87
CA GLN A 584 1.37 23.94 -10.58
C GLN A 584 0.52 23.07 -11.53
N ALA A 585 -0.48 23.65 -12.18
CA ALA A 585 -1.38 22.96 -13.11
C ALA A 585 -1.04 23.20 -14.60
N GLU A 586 0.02 23.93 -14.93
CA GLU A 586 0.35 24.32 -16.31
C GLU A 586 1.73 23.80 -16.77
N ASN A 587 1.77 23.28 -18.01
CA ASN A 587 3.02 22.94 -18.68
C ASN A 587 3.80 24.22 -19.07
N LEU A 588 4.68 24.68 -18.20
CA LEU A 588 5.51 25.86 -18.41
C LEU A 588 6.65 25.57 -19.40
N SER A 589 6.67 26.26 -20.56
CA SER A 589 7.86 26.22 -21.40
C SER A 589 9.03 26.91 -20.69
N VAL A 590 10.24 26.32 -20.81
CA VAL A 590 11.48 26.85 -20.22
C VAL A 590 11.71 28.33 -20.58
N LYS A 591 11.32 28.73 -21.79
CA LYS A 591 11.39 30.12 -22.28
C LYS A 591 10.40 31.05 -21.57
N GLN A 592 9.15 30.63 -21.37
CA GLN A 592 8.17 31.41 -20.62
C GLN A 592 8.58 31.51 -19.16
N TRP A 593 9.02 30.41 -18.55
CA TRP A 593 9.47 30.38 -17.17
C TRP A 593 10.67 31.32 -16.94
N PHE A 594 11.68 31.29 -17.82
CA PHE A 594 12.81 32.23 -17.73
C PHE A 594 12.37 33.69 -17.83
N ASN A 595 11.43 34.00 -18.73
CA ASN A 595 10.95 35.37 -18.94
C ASN A 595 10.15 35.90 -17.75
N VAL A 596 9.40 35.04 -17.05
CA VAL A 596 8.65 35.40 -15.85
C VAL A 596 9.58 35.49 -14.63
N ALA A 597 10.43 34.49 -14.41
CA ALA A 597 11.30 34.40 -13.22
C ALA A 597 12.46 35.40 -13.22
N CYS A 598 13.03 35.74 -14.40
CA CYS A 598 14.22 36.58 -14.52
C CYS A 598 13.93 38.00 -15.08
N ARG A 599 12.67 38.46 -15.04
CA ARG A 599 12.26 39.79 -15.52
C ARG A 599 13.07 40.90 -14.79
N PRO A 600 13.77 41.80 -15.50
CA PRO A 600 14.60 42.81 -14.86
C PRO A 600 13.74 43.86 -14.15
N GLN A 601 13.84 43.95 -12.82
CA GLN A 601 13.14 44.96 -12.03
C GLN A 601 13.64 46.40 -12.26
N SER A 602 14.74 46.62 -12.99
CA SER A 602 15.19 47.98 -13.34
C SER A 602 15.77 48.08 -14.75
N SER A 603 15.38 49.16 -15.45
CA SER A 603 15.70 49.47 -16.84
C SER A 603 17.16 49.90 -17.10
N LYS A 604 18.07 49.69 -16.15
CA LYS A 604 19.43 50.24 -16.18
C LYS A 604 20.51 49.17 -15.97
N SER A 605 20.67 48.26 -16.93
CA SER A 605 21.98 47.68 -17.32
C SER A 605 21.79 46.62 -18.41
N ARG A 606 21.61 47.08 -19.66
CA ARG A 606 21.70 46.20 -20.84
C ARG A 606 23.17 45.89 -21.13
N SER A 607 23.72 44.94 -20.41
CA SER A 607 24.99 44.28 -20.75
C SER A 607 24.68 42.82 -21.07
N ASN A 608 24.97 42.39 -22.30
CA ASN A 608 24.76 40.99 -22.74
C ASN A 608 25.50 39.97 -21.85
N LYS A 609 26.55 40.37 -21.12
CA LYS A 609 27.25 39.51 -20.15
C LYS A 609 26.37 39.14 -18.94
N ASN A 610 25.40 39.99 -18.55
CA ASN A 610 24.49 39.71 -17.43
C ASN A 610 23.42 38.66 -17.78
N ILE A 611 23.01 38.58 -19.05
CA ILE A 611 21.95 37.65 -19.49
C ILE A 611 22.48 36.21 -19.48
N GLN A 612 23.70 35.98 -19.97
CA GLN A 612 24.31 34.65 -20.00
C GLN A 612 24.56 34.09 -18.59
N SER A 613 24.97 34.94 -17.64
CA SER A 613 25.12 34.55 -16.23
C SER A 613 23.78 34.18 -15.57
N ARG A 614 22.69 34.92 -15.90
CA ARG A 614 21.35 34.63 -15.38
C ARG A 614 20.76 33.37 -15.99
N LEU A 615 20.94 33.15 -17.30
CA LEU A 615 20.57 31.89 -17.96
C LEU A 615 21.30 30.70 -17.33
N SER A 616 22.61 30.82 -17.10
CA SER A 616 23.38 29.77 -16.43
C SER A 616 22.86 29.47 -15.03
N SER A 617 22.53 30.50 -14.24
CA SER A 617 21.95 30.30 -12.91
C SER A 617 20.56 29.68 -12.96
N PHE A 618 19.73 30.08 -13.94
CA PHE A 618 18.40 29.54 -14.17
C PHE A 618 18.43 28.05 -14.54
N TYR A 619 19.22 27.66 -15.54
CA TYR A 619 19.35 26.24 -15.93
C TYR A 619 19.96 25.38 -14.82
N ARG A 620 20.92 25.91 -14.05
CA ARG A 620 21.45 25.21 -12.88
C ARG A 620 20.37 24.98 -11.81
N MET A 621 19.47 25.96 -11.62
CA MET A 621 18.35 25.82 -10.71
C MET A 621 17.34 24.79 -11.20
N LEU A 622 16.99 24.81 -12.49
CA LEU A 622 16.12 23.80 -13.09
C LEU A 622 16.68 22.38 -12.92
N ALA A 623 17.97 22.18 -13.24
CA ALA A 623 18.62 20.88 -13.05
C ALA A 623 18.63 20.43 -11.58
N ASN A 624 18.76 21.36 -10.63
CA ASN A 624 18.65 21.03 -9.21
C ASN A 624 17.22 20.68 -8.79
N LEU A 625 16.20 21.37 -9.33
CA LEU A 625 14.80 21.04 -9.07
C LEU A 625 14.41 19.70 -9.68
N GLU A 626 14.91 19.39 -10.88
CA GLU A 626 14.76 18.09 -11.54
C GLU A 626 15.43 16.97 -10.73
N TYR A 627 16.68 17.19 -10.30
CA TYR A 627 17.40 16.24 -9.44
C TYR A 627 16.70 15.96 -8.10
N ILE A 628 16.00 16.95 -7.56
CA ILE A 628 15.21 16.80 -6.32
C ILE A 628 13.84 16.15 -6.60
N GLY A 629 13.37 16.11 -7.85
CA GLY A 629 12.06 15.58 -8.24
C GLY A 629 10.91 16.60 -8.15
N PHE A 630 11.22 17.91 -8.10
CA PHE A 630 10.20 18.97 -8.11
C PHE A 630 9.63 19.27 -9.49
N ILE A 631 10.42 19.02 -10.53
CA ILE A 631 10.01 19.15 -11.92
C ILE A 631 10.50 17.92 -12.67
N GLU A 632 9.71 17.46 -13.61
CA GLU A 632 10.13 16.43 -14.55
C GLU A 632 10.23 17.07 -15.94
N PRO A 633 11.29 16.80 -16.72
CA PRO A 633 11.39 17.31 -18.08
C PRO A 633 10.30 16.68 -18.94
N PHE A 634 9.17 17.38 -19.05
CA PHE A 634 8.10 16.99 -19.95
C PHE A 634 8.52 17.28 -21.39
N THR A 635 9.00 16.23 -22.08
CA THR A 635 9.21 16.31 -23.53
C THR A 635 7.93 15.92 -24.22
N ARG A 636 7.34 16.83 -25.01
CA ARG A 636 6.13 16.53 -25.79
C ARG A 636 6.29 15.34 -26.77
N ARG A 637 7.51 14.78 -26.97
CA ARG A 637 7.84 13.78 -28.00
C ARG A 637 9.09 12.91 -27.75
N GLY A 638 9.63 12.78 -26.53
CA GLY A 638 10.77 11.89 -26.26
C GLY A 638 12.15 12.27 -26.87
N GLU A 639 12.25 13.31 -27.70
CA GLU A 639 13.56 13.81 -28.16
C GLU A 639 14.08 14.94 -27.26
N ILE A 640 15.24 14.72 -26.62
CA ILE A 640 16.05 15.79 -26.05
C ILE A 640 16.54 16.68 -27.21
N LEU A 641 15.82 17.77 -27.49
CA LEU A 641 16.27 18.81 -28.41
C LEU A 641 17.48 19.55 -27.81
N MET A 642 18.66 18.91 -27.84
CA MET A 642 19.96 19.49 -27.48
C MET A 642 20.26 20.82 -28.20
N LYS A 643 19.52 21.12 -29.29
CA LYS A 643 19.64 22.38 -30.04
C LYS A 643 19.12 23.60 -29.30
N GLU A 644 18.20 23.46 -28.34
CA GLU A 644 17.65 24.61 -27.60
C GLU A 644 18.41 24.95 -26.33
N PHE A 645 19.22 24.02 -25.79
CA PHE A 645 19.89 24.21 -24.50
C PHE A 645 21.14 25.10 -24.55
N ILE A 646 21.77 25.30 -25.72
CA ILE A 646 23.03 26.08 -25.81
C ILE A 646 23.11 26.87 -27.14
N PRO A 647 22.81 28.19 -27.15
CA PRO A 647 22.75 28.99 -28.38
C PRO A 647 24.10 29.24 -29.07
N ASN A 648 25.22 28.82 -28.48
CA ASN A 648 26.57 29.19 -28.95
C ASN A 648 27.36 28.07 -29.67
N PHE A 649 26.74 26.93 -29.98
CA PHE A 649 27.43 25.84 -30.67
C PHE A 649 27.72 26.10 -32.16
N ALA A 650 27.21 27.20 -32.72
CA ALA A 650 27.54 27.65 -34.07
C ALA A 650 28.90 28.38 -34.13
N ASP A 651 29.44 28.83 -33.00
CA ASP A 651 30.72 29.55 -32.96
C ASP A 651 31.90 28.58 -33.08
N GLN A 652 32.73 28.83 -34.09
CA GLN A 652 33.87 27.98 -34.44
C GLN A 652 34.94 27.96 -33.35
N GLN A 653 35.09 29.05 -32.57
CA GLN A 653 36.01 29.07 -31.43
C GLN A 653 35.54 28.19 -30.27
N VAL A 654 34.23 28.15 -30.03
CA VAL A 654 33.60 27.34 -28.96
C VAL A 654 33.69 25.85 -29.31
N ARG A 655 33.41 25.47 -30.57
CA ARG A 655 33.60 24.09 -31.05
C ARG A 655 35.04 23.60 -30.94
N THR A 656 36.01 24.47 -31.19
CA THR A 656 37.44 24.09 -31.12
C THR A 656 37.90 23.91 -29.68
N THR A 657 37.37 24.72 -28.76
CA THR A 657 37.66 24.62 -27.33
C THR A 657 36.97 23.40 -26.71
N LEU A 658 35.71 23.13 -27.06
CA LEU A 658 34.97 21.93 -26.66
C LEU A 658 35.61 20.66 -27.22
N LYS A 659 36.10 20.64 -28.46
CA LYS A 659 36.85 19.49 -28.98
C LYS A 659 38.10 19.21 -28.15
N LYS A 660 38.84 20.24 -27.75
CA LYS A 660 40.02 20.08 -26.88
C LYS A 660 39.65 19.61 -25.47
N LEU A 661 38.54 20.11 -24.93
CA LEU A 661 38.03 19.75 -23.60
C LEU A 661 37.47 18.33 -23.57
N VAL A 662 36.75 17.91 -24.64
CA VAL A 662 36.22 16.56 -24.86
C VAL A 662 37.36 15.55 -25.03
N ILE A 663 38.45 15.91 -25.73
CA ILE A 663 39.64 15.06 -25.85
C ILE A 663 40.34 14.90 -24.49
N PHE A 664 40.43 15.97 -23.69
CA PHE A 664 40.99 15.91 -22.34
C PHE A 664 40.12 15.10 -21.37
N SER A 665 38.79 15.26 -21.44
CA SER A 665 37.86 14.51 -20.59
C SER A 665 37.74 13.04 -21.02
N LEU A 666 37.78 12.73 -22.31
CA LEU A 666 37.85 11.33 -22.81
C LEU A 666 39.12 10.63 -22.32
N SER A 667 40.24 11.33 -22.19
CA SER A 667 41.50 10.73 -21.71
C SER A 667 41.43 10.33 -20.23
N ILE A 668 40.68 11.06 -19.41
CA ILE A 668 40.50 10.80 -17.97
C ILE A 668 39.39 9.76 -17.72
N ILE A 669 38.40 9.67 -18.62
CA ILE A 669 37.24 8.78 -18.52
C ILE A 669 37.51 7.41 -19.15
N VAL A 670 38.30 7.30 -20.23
CA VAL A 670 38.50 6.04 -20.97
C VAL A 670 39.38 5.02 -20.25
N LEU A 671 40.31 5.46 -19.39
CA LEU A 671 41.21 4.55 -18.67
C LEU A 671 40.53 3.79 -17.50
N PRO A 672 39.55 4.35 -16.77
CA PRO A 672 38.80 3.59 -15.77
C PRO A 672 37.47 2.98 -16.27
N LEU A 673 36.84 3.52 -17.32
CA LEU A 673 35.48 3.11 -17.75
C LEU A 673 35.45 2.09 -18.90
N GLY A 674 36.60 1.75 -19.48
CA GLY A 674 36.71 0.68 -20.49
C GLY A 674 36.28 -0.71 -19.99
N SER A 675 36.25 -0.94 -18.67
CA SER A 675 35.76 -2.19 -18.05
C SER A 675 34.27 -2.15 -17.67
N MET A 676 33.61 -0.99 -17.66
CA MET A 676 32.17 -0.88 -17.35
C MET A 676 31.29 -0.84 -18.61
N PHE A 677 31.85 -0.55 -19.79
CA PHE A 677 31.06 -0.37 -21.02
C PHE A 677 30.68 -1.66 -21.75
N PHE A 678 31.27 -2.81 -21.41
CA PHE A 678 30.84 -4.09 -21.99
C PHE A 678 29.57 -4.68 -21.34
N SER A 679 29.16 -4.18 -20.16
CA SER A 679 28.01 -4.71 -19.42
C SER A 679 26.77 -3.82 -19.44
N LYS A 680 26.82 -2.63 -20.07
CA LYS A 680 25.71 -1.66 -20.06
C LYS A 680 24.82 -1.66 -21.32
N ARG A 681 25.00 -2.61 -22.24
CA ARG A 681 24.20 -2.64 -23.48
C ARG A 681 22.95 -3.55 -23.41
N PHE A 682 22.59 -4.05 -22.23
CA PHE A 682 21.44 -4.98 -22.12
C PHE A 682 20.41 -4.69 -21.03
N ILE A 683 20.56 -3.63 -20.22
CA ILE A 683 19.64 -3.44 -19.09
C ILE A 683 19.36 -1.95 -18.90
N PHE A 684 18.08 -1.59 -19.04
CA PHE A 684 17.40 -0.30 -18.75
C PHE A 684 17.36 0.78 -19.84
N GLU A 685 16.36 0.67 -20.71
CA GLU A 685 15.52 1.77 -21.21
C GLU A 685 14.07 1.22 -21.22
N GLU A 686 13.20 1.73 -20.34
CA GLU A 686 11.76 1.44 -20.35
C GLU A 686 11.08 2.30 -21.43
N GLU A 687 11.03 1.79 -22.64
CA GLU A 687 10.03 2.10 -23.67
C GLU A 687 9.25 0.81 -24.02
N GLN A 688 8.74 0.11 -22.99
CA GLN A 688 8.43 -1.33 -23.10
C GLN A 688 6.99 -1.74 -23.46
N ASP A 689 6.07 -0.82 -23.81
CA ASP A 689 4.67 -1.21 -24.08
C ASP A 689 4.24 -1.25 -25.55
N SER A 690 4.95 -0.60 -26.50
CA SER A 690 4.42 -0.44 -27.87
C SER A 690 4.28 -1.76 -28.66
N VAL A 691 5.22 -2.69 -28.49
CA VAL A 691 5.22 -3.96 -29.26
C VAL A 691 4.14 -4.93 -28.76
N VAL A 692 3.84 -4.91 -27.45
CA VAL A 692 2.86 -5.79 -26.81
C VAL A 692 1.43 -5.46 -27.27
N LEU A 693 1.21 -4.24 -27.77
CA LEU A 693 -0.09 -3.77 -28.29
C LEU A 693 -0.34 -4.12 -29.77
N GLU A 694 0.53 -4.91 -30.40
CA GLU A 694 0.38 -5.38 -31.78
C GLU A 694 -0.51 -6.62 -31.94
N SER A 695 -1.03 -6.83 -33.15
CA SER A 695 -2.02 -7.89 -33.45
C SER A 695 -1.60 -9.32 -33.07
N PRO A 696 -0.33 -9.76 -33.24
CA PRO A 696 0.12 -11.10 -32.84
C PRO A 696 0.01 -11.41 -31.33
N PHE A 697 -0.14 -10.38 -30.48
CA PHE A 697 -0.20 -10.53 -29.03
C PHE A 697 -1.61 -10.38 -28.45
N PHE A 698 -2.63 -10.22 -29.31
CA PHE A 698 -4.05 -10.17 -28.93
C PHE A 698 -4.38 -9.18 -27.78
N PRO A 699 -4.07 -7.88 -27.93
CA PRO A 699 -4.11 -6.95 -26.82
C PRO A 699 -5.54 -6.46 -26.52
N SER A 700 -5.83 -6.23 -25.24
CA SER A 700 -6.90 -5.32 -24.81
C SER A 700 -6.28 -3.93 -24.65
N LYS A 701 -6.85 -2.91 -25.30
CA LYS A 701 -6.28 -1.54 -25.29
C LYS A 701 -7.31 -0.47 -25.56
N PHE A 702 -6.96 0.75 -25.19
CA PHE A 702 -7.65 1.98 -25.49
C PHE A 702 -6.82 2.84 -26.44
N GLY A 703 -7.46 3.52 -27.38
CA GLY A 703 -6.83 4.43 -28.33
C GLY A 703 -5.82 3.81 -29.29
N GLY A 704 -5.13 4.66 -30.07
CA GLY A 704 -4.24 4.23 -31.15
C GLY A 704 -5.00 3.68 -32.38
N LYS A 705 -4.33 2.80 -33.14
CA LYS A 705 -4.93 2.09 -34.29
C LYS A 705 -5.45 0.72 -33.85
N PRO A 706 -6.55 0.20 -34.41
CA PRO A 706 -7.01 -1.15 -34.08
C PRO A 706 -5.96 -2.22 -34.39
N SER A 707 -5.73 -3.14 -33.44
CA SER A 707 -4.95 -4.37 -33.67
C SER A 707 -5.89 -5.45 -34.19
N TRP A 708 -6.05 -5.50 -35.51
CA TRP A 708 -7.06 -6.34 -36.15
C TRP A 708 -6.81 -7.83 -35.91
N LEU A 709 -7.82 -8.53 -35.38
CA LEU A 709 -7.78 -9.98 -35.19
C LEU A 709 -7.73 -10.68 -36.56
N SER A 710 -8.81 -10.68 -37.35
CA SER A 710 -8.72 -11.17 -38.73
C SER A 710 -8.03 -10.15 -39.62
N LEU A 711 -6.97 -10.55 -40.31
CA LEU A 711 -6.27 -9.67 -41.24
C LEU A 711 -6.98 -9.60 -42.62
N ALA A 712 -8.08 -10.31 -42.78
CA ALA A 712 -8.95 -10.25 -43.95
C ALA A 712 -10.20 -9.39 -43.70
N ASN A 713 -10.76 -8.82 -44.77
CA ASN A 713 -12.04 -8.09 -44.75
C ASN A 713 -12.15 -7.00 -43.65
N ILE A 714 -11.05 -6.30 -43.39
CA ILE A 714 -10.97 -5.22 -42.41
C ILE A 714 -12.08 -4.18 -42.68
N PRO A 715 -12.84 -3.73 -41.66
CA PRO A 715 -13.90 -2.75 -41.84
C PRO A 715 -13.41 -1.47 -42.55
N THR A 716 -14.07 -1.11 -43.65
CA THR A 716 -13.84 0.13 -44.39
C THR A 716 -14.54 1.31 -43.69
N ALA A 717 -14.19 2.55 -44.06
CA ALA A 717 -14.80 3.75 -43.49
C ALA A 717 -16.33 3.75 -43.58
N GLU A 718 -16.90 3.20 -44.65
CA GLU A 718 -18.35 3.10 -44.88
C GLU A 718 -19.06 2.32 -43.77
N ARG A 719 -18.42 1.28 -43.22
CA ARG A 719 -18.99 0.47 -42.14
C ARG A 719 -19.00 1.20 -40.80
N VAL A 720 -18.11 2.18 -40.62
CA VAL A 720 -17.94 2.97 -39.38
C VAL A 720 -18.38 4.42 -39.52
N LEU A 721 -19.23 4.78 -40.51
CA LEU A 721 -19.78 6.14 -40.59
C LEU A 721 -20.75 6.40 -39.45
N CYS A 722 -20.69 7.61 -38.87
CA CYS A 722 -21.74 8.13 -38.01
C CYS A 722 -22.99 8.44 -38.84
N SER A 723 -24.15 7.93 -38.42
CA SER A 723 -25.40 8.18 -39.16
C SER A 723 -25.86 9.64 -39.06
N GLY A 724 -25.37 10.39 -38.06
CA GLY A 724 -25.62 11.81 -37.89
C GLY A 724 -24.78 12.70 -38.81
N CYS A 725 -23.47 12.75 -38.57
CA CYS A 725 -22.57 13.63 -39.31
C CYS A 725 -22.01 13.02 -40.62
N SER A 726 -22.28 11.74 -40.88
CA SER A 726 -21.74 11.00 -42.04
C SER A 726 -20.20 10.97 -42.11
N GLN A 727 -19.50 11.28 -41.01
CA GLN A 727 -18.05 11.17 -40.93
C GLN A 727 -17.62 9.79 -40.41
N PRO A 728 -16.44 9.28 -40.80
CA PRO A 728 -15.88 8.06 -40.25
C PRO A 728 -15.62 8.21 -38.73
N MET A 729 -16.10 7.26 -37.94
CA MET A 729 -15.83 7.17 -36.51
C MET A 729 -14.37 6.79 -36.25
N VAL A 730 -13.88 7.15 -35.07
CA VAL A 730 -12.51 6.88 -34.60
C VAL A 730 -12.53 5.69 -33.66
N PHE A 731 -11.45 4.90 -33.68
CA PHE A 731 -11.26 3.77 -32.79
C PHE A 731 -11.16 4.23 -31.32
N LEU A 732 -11.99 3.66 -30.45
CA LEU A 732 -12.00 3.97 -29.01
C LEU A 732 -11.22 2.92 -28.21
N LEU A 733 -11.64 1.66 -28.29
CA LEU A 733 -11.04 0.58 -27.53
C LEU A 733 -11.25 -0.78 -28.20
N GLN A 734 -10.41 -1.74 -27.83
CA GLN A 734 -10.59 -3.15 -28.15
C GLN A 734 -10.41 -4.03 -26.92
N LEU A 735 -11.18 -5.11 -26.85
CA LEU A 735 -11.07 -6.13 -25.80
C LEU A 735 -10.83 -7.50 -26.44
N TYR A 736 -9.82 -8.21 -25.96
CA TYR A 736 -9.63 -9.62 -26.26
C TYR A 736 -10.45 -10.47 -25.27
N ALA A 737 -11.46 -11.14 -25.80
CA ALA A 737 -12.51 -11.83 -25.07
C ALA A 737 -12.73 -13.24 -25.66
N PRO A 738 -11.75 -14.16 -25.50
CA PRO A 738 -11.77 -15.49 -26.12
C PRO A 738 -12.93 -16.34 -25.60
N ASP A 739 -13.47 -17.20 -26.47
CA ASP A 739 -14.54 -18.15 -26.13
C ASP A 739 -14.08 -19.57 -26.44
N SER A 740 -13.42 -20.21 -25.46
CA SER A 740 -12.88 -21.56 -25.61
C SER A 740 -13.95 -22.63 -25.81
N GLY A 741 -15.22 -22.33 -25.48
CA GLY A 741 -16.34 -23.25 -25.69
C GLY A 741 -16.76 -23.37 -27.16
N VAL A 742 -16.33 -22.44 -28.02
CA VAL A 742 -16.75 -22.34 -29.41
C VAL A 742 -15.54 -22.38 -30.34
N LYS A 743 -15.43 -23.42 -31.18
CA LYS A 743 -14.22 -23.71 -31.97
C LYS A 743 -13.77 -22.55 -32.88
N HIS A 744 -14.70 -21.86 -33.51
CA HIS A 744 -14.42 -20.74 -34.42
C HIS A 744 -14.28 -19.39 -33.70
N ALA A 745 -14.48 -19.35 -32.37
CA ALA A 745 -14.36 -18.16 -31.52
C ALA A 745 -13.24 -18.30 -30.47
N PHE A 746 -12.30 -19.24 -30.68
CA PHE A 746 -11.19 -19.49 -29.77
C PHE A 746 -10.37 -18.22 -29.50
N HIS A 747 -10.07 -17.47 -30.56
CA HIS A 747 -9.68 -16.06 -30.46
C HIS A 747 -10.89 -15.21 -30.79
N ARG A 748 -11.24 -14.26 -29.94
CA ARG A 748 -12.36 -13.36 -30.17
C ARG A 748 -12.03 -11.97 -29.63
N SER A 749 -12.26 -10.96 -30.46
CA SER A 749 -11.98 -9.56 -30.11
C SER A 749 -13.17 -8.68 -30.45
N LEU A 750 -13.42 -7.70 -29.59
CA LEU A 750 -14.46 -6.70 -29.73
C LEU A 750 -13.81 -5.35 -29.95
N PHE A 751 -14.25 -4.60 -30.97
CA PHE A 751 -13.72 -3.31 -31.37
C PHE A 751 -14.82 -2.26 -31.27
N VAL A 752 -14.55 -1.15 -30.58
CA VAL A 752 -15.50 -0.05 -30.37
C VAL A 752 -15.02 1.19 -31.12
N PHE A 753 -15.92 1.82 -31.87
CA PHE A 753 -15.68 3.06 -32.61
C PHE A 753 -16.69 4.12 -32.20
N ILE A 754 -16.24 5.37 -32.08
CA ILE A 754 -17.07 6.50 -31.66
C ILE A 754 -16.96 7.71 -32.58
N CYS A 755 -18.05 8.48 -32.66
CA CYS A 755 -18.06 9.77 -33.34
C CYS A 755 -17.33 10.83 -32.51
N ARG A 756 -16.48 11.66 -33.13
CA ARG A 756 -15.82 12.81 -32.45
C ARG A 756 -16.55 14.14 -32.64
N GLN A 757 -17.63 14.17 -33.44
CA GLN A 757 -18.38 15.40 -33.66
C GLN A 757 -19.27 15.69 -32.46
N ILE A 758 -19.00 16.80 -31.77
CA ILE A 758 -19.72 17.27 -30.58
C ILE A 758 -21.25 17.33 -30.82
N ASP A 759 -21.68 17.88 -31.96
CA ASP A 759 -23.11 18.02 -32.27
C ASP A 759 -23.87 16.69 -32.28
N CYS A 760 -23.20 15.56 -32.55
CA CYS A 760 -23.81 14.24 -32.53
C CYS A 760 -24.08 13.72 -31.10
N TRP A 761 -23.37 14.23 -30.09
CA TRP A 761 -23.53 13.83 -28.69
C TRP A 761 -24.62 14.63 -27.97
N ASN A 762 -24.90 15.86 -28.42
CA ASN A 762 -25.90 16.78 -27.84
C ASN A 762 -27.35 16.50 -28.28
N GLY A 763 -27.75 15.22 -28.35
CA GLY A 763 -29.14 14.81 -28.60
C GLY A 763 -29.59 14.78 -30.07
N ALA A 764 -28.70 15.06 -31.03
CA ALA A 764 -29.02 14.97 -32.46
C ALA A 764 -29.00 13.54 -33.03
N CYS A 765 -28.42 12.58 -32.29
CA CYS A 765 -28.23 11.20 -32.72
C CYS A 765 -28.47 10.20 -31.59
N THR A 766 -28.99 9.02 -31.93
CA THR A 766 -29.17 7.88 -31.02
C THR A 766 -27.86 7.13 -30.81
N THR A 767 -27.82 6.26 -29.80
CA THR A 767 -26.64 5.46 -29.45
C THR A 767 -25.97 4.77 -30.64
N GLY A 768 -26.73 3.99 -31.42
CA GLY A 768 -26.20 3.19 -32.53
C GLY A 768 -25.74 4.03 -33.72
N GLU A 769 -26.01 5.33 -33.69
CA GLU A 769 -25.58 6.29 -34.70
C GLU A 769 -24.26 6.97 -34.31
N THR A 770 -23.93 7.03 -33.02
CA THR A 770 -22.69 7.63 -32.48
C THR A 770 -21.63 6.62 -32.09
N ILE A 771 -22.01 5.37 -31.82
CA ILE A 771 -21.10 4.29 -31.38
C ILE A 771 -21.37 3.05 -32.23
N LYS A 772 -20.30 2.39 -32.69
CA LYS A 772 -20.37 1.11 -33.41
C LYS A 772 -19.43 0.09 -32.80
N VAL A 773 -19.92 -1.14 -32.65
CA VAL A 773 -19.14 -2.25 -32.10
C VAL A 773 -19.04 -3.37 -33.13
N PHE A 774 -17.83 -3.90 -33.31
CA PHE A 774 -17.57 -5.05 -34.19
C PHE A 774 -16.95 -6.19 -33.41
N ARG A 775 -17.43 -7.40 -33.68
CA ARG A 775 -16.86 -8.65 -33.19
C ARG A 775 -16.11 -9.34 -34.32
N SER A 776 -14.89 -9.77 -34.03
CA SER A 776 -14.08 -10.66 -34.88
C SER A 776 -13.75 -11.94 -34.13
N GLN A 777 -13.61 -13.03 -34.87
CA GLN A 777 -13.42 -14.37 -34.30
C GLN A 777 -12.52 -15.20 -35.21
N LEU A 778 -11.62 -15.99 -34.62
CA LEU A 778 -10.80 -16.95 -35.32
C LEU A 778 -10.74 -18.26 -34.53
N GLY A 779 -10.63 -19.38 -35.26
CA GLY A 779 -10.26 -20.65 -34.67
C GLY A 779 -8.82 -20.65 -34.17
N ARG A 780 -8.52 -21.61 -33.27
CA ARG A 780 -7.16 -21.82 -32.76
C ARG A 780 -6.14 -22.07 -33.88
N GLU A 781 -6.57 -22.82 -34.89
CA GLU A 781 -5.85 -22.94 -36.15
C GLU A 781 -6.45 -21.96 -37.14
N ASN A 782 -5.64 -20.99 -37.58
CA ASN A 782 -6.06 -19.98 -38.55
C ASN A 782 -4.87 -19.60 -39.45
N SER A 783 -5.14 -18.87 -40.52
CA SER A 783 -4.13 -18.51 -41.53
C SER A 783 -3.23 -17.33 -41.14
N PHE A 784 -3.50 -16.65 -40.04
CA PHE A 784 -2.87 -15.36 -39.69
C PHE A 784 -1.85 -15.49 -38.56
N TYR A 785 -2.18 -16.26 -37.52
CA TYR A 785 -1.38 -16.40 -36.30
C TYR A 785 -1.00 -17.85 -36.02
N ASN A 786 0.01 -18.01 -35.18
CA ASN A 786 0.42 -19.32 -34.69
C ASN A 786 -0.62 -19.87 -33.70
N ASN A 787 -0.70 -21.19 -33.59
CA ASN A 787 -1.60 -21.89 -32.65
C ASN A 787 -1.05 -21.98 -31.21
N TYR A 788 0.04 -21.26 -30.93
CA TYR A 788 0.73 -21.14 -29.65
C TYR A 788 1.07 -19.66 -29.36
N PRO A 789 1.13 -19.25 -28.09
CA PRO A 789 1.41 -17.85 -27.71
C PRO A 789 2.84 -17.46 -28.07
N LEU A 790 3.00 -16.24 -28.58
CA LEU A 790 4.30 -15.64 -28.88
C LEU A 790 4.74 -14.74 -27.72
N LYS A 791 6.05 -14.69 -27.46
CA LYS A 791 6.64 -13.73 -26.51
C LYS A 791 7.01 -12.45 -27.24
N ALA A 792 6.58 -11.31 -26.70
CA ALA A 792 7.04 -10.00 -27.17
C ALA A 792 8.56 -9.89 -27.02
N TYR A 793 9.21 -9.12 -27.90
CA TYR A 793 10.66 -8.92 -27.91
C TYR A 793 11.49 -10.20 -28.10
N SER A 794 10.89 -11.24 -28.69
CA SER A 794 11.59 -12.43 -29.16
C SER A 794 11.76 -12.38 -30.67
N ASP A 795 12.81 -13.02 -31.19
CA ASP A 795 13.02 -13.11 -32.65
C ASP A 795 11.79 -13.62 -33.41
N GLU A 796 11.01 -14.52 -32.81
CA GLU A 796 9.76 -15.05 -33.39
C GLU A 796 8.61 -14.04 -33.29
N GLY A 797 8.48 -13.33 -32.17
CA GLY A 797 7.50 -12.27 -31.96
C GLY A 797 7.72 -11.09 -32.90
N ASP A 798 8.95 -10.61 -33.02
CA ASP A 798 9.32 -9.48 -33.88
C ASP A 798 9.07 -9.82 -35.36
N ARG A 799 9.42 -11.05 -35.79
CA ARG A 799 9.09 -11.55 -37.13
C ARG A 799 7.60 -11.65 -37.38
N ALA A 800 6.81 -12.00 -36.36
CA ALA A 800 5.35 -12.04 -36.49
C ALA A 800 4.76 -10.63 -36.67
N VAL A 801 5.25 -9.65 -35.90
CA VAL A 801 4.87 -8.23 -36.06
C VAL A 801 5.26 -7.73 -37.45
N GLU A 802 6.49 -7.99 -37.90
CA GLU A 802 6.93 -7.63 -39.26
C GLU A 802 6.06 -8.28 -40.34
N ARG A 803 5.64 -9.54 -40.16
CA ARG A 803 4.77 -10.23 -41.11
C ARG A 803 3.41 -9.56 -41.23
N VAL A 804 2.83 -9.12 -40.11
CA VAL A 804 1.57 -8.38 -40.10
C VAL A 804 1.73 -7.00 -40.76
N ARG A 805 2.83 -6.29 -40.47
CA ARG A 805 3.14 -4.97 -41.06
C ARG A 805 3.44 -5.03 -42.57
N ARG A 806 4.20 -6.04 -43.01
CA ARG A 806 4.56 -6.27 -44.44
C ARG A 806 3.47 -6.99 -45.23
N GLY A 807 2.56 -7.71 -44.57
CA GLY A 807 1.38 -8.27 -45.22
C GLY A 807 0.65 -7.14 -45.95
N ALA A 808 0.26 -7.35 -47.21
CA ALA A 808 -0.36 -6.34 -48.08
C ALA A 808 -1.78 -5.97 -47.61
N LEU A 809 -1.89 -5.48 -46.37
CA LEU A 809 -3.11 -5.02 -45.75
C LEU A 809 -3.40 -3.64 -46.29
N LYS A 810 -4.44 -3.53 -47.10
CA LYS A 810 -4.98 -2.26 -47.58
C LYS A 810 -5.60 -1.52 -46.40
N ARG A 811 -4.78 -0.84 -45.59
CA ARG A 811 -5.21 -0.09 -44.41
C ARG A 811 -4.89 1.39 -44.58
N CYS A 812 -5.76 2.23 -44.03
CA CYS A 812 -5.53 3.65 -43.95
C CYS A 812 -4.33 3.94 -43.05
N ILE A 813 -3.35 4.67 -43.59
CA ILE A 813 -2.15 5.06 -42.85
C ILE A 813 -2.45 5.90 -41.59
N LEU A 814 -3.58 6.62 -41.57
CA LEU A 814 -3.99 7.45 -40.43
C LEU A 814 -4.71 6.63 -39.36
N CYS A 815 -5.82 5.96 -39.69
CA CYS A 815 -6.70 5.35 -38.69
C CYS A 815 -6.71 3.82 -38.64
N GLY A 816 -6.01 3.14 -39.55
CA GLY A 816 -5.94 1.67 -39.58
C GLY A 816 -7.16 0.94 -40.16
N LEU A 817 -8.24 1.65 -40.53
CA LEU A 817 -9.41 1.08 -41.24
C LEU A 817 -9.05 0.58 -42.65
N GLY A 818 -9.92 -0.22 -43.28
CA GLY A 818 -9.76 -0.64 -44.68
C GLY A 818 -9.62 0.56 -45.63
N GLY A 819 -8.58 0.55 -46.46
CA GLY A 819 -8.15 1.66 -47.31
C GLY A 819 -8.25 1.36 -48.81
N ASP A 820 -9.40 1.67 -49.39
CA ASP A 820 -9.67 1.44 -50.82
C ASP A 820 -9.13 2.57 -51.72
N GLU A 821 -8.95 3.77 -51.18
CA GLU A 821 -8.36 4.90 -51.89
C GLU A 821 -6.83 4.81 -51.82
N ILE A 822 -6.17 4.98 -52.96
CA ILE A 822 -4.71 4.96 -53.06
C ILE A 822 -4.24 6.37 -53.44
N CYS A 823 -3.04 6.76 -53.02
CA CYS A 823 -2.42 7.97 -53.56
C CYS A 823 -2.21 7.81 -55.07
N ASP A 824 -2.74 8.74 -55.86
CA ASP A 824 -2.63 8.74 -57.32
C ASP A 824 -1.20 8.98 -57.84
N GLN A 825 -0.28 9.42 -56.98
CA GLN A 825 1.11 9.70 -57.35
C GLN A 825 2.07 8.57 -56.99
N CYS A 826 2.09 8.10 -55.73
CA CYS A 826 3.03 7.04 -55.31
C CYS A 826 2.46 5.63 -55.43
N HIS A 827 1.14 5.48 -55.53
CA HIS A 827 0.42 4.20 -55.50
C HIS A 827 0.76 3.26 -54.30
N ALA A 828 1.42 3.78 -53.26
CA ALA A 828 1.93 2.98 -52.14
C ALA A 828 1.20 3.25 -50.81
N VAL A 829 0.61 4.42 -50.63
CA VAL A 829 -0.13 4.79 -49.41
C VAL A 829 -1.64 4.67 -49.64
N HIS A 830 -2.30 3.97 -48.72
CA HIS A 830 -3.74 3.71 -48.71
C HIS A 830 -4.49 4.61 -47.72
N TYR A 831 -5.74 4.94 -48.05
CA TYR A 831 -6.63 5.80 -47.28
C TYR A 831 -8.04 5.20 -47.25
N CYS A 832 -8.73 5.32 -46.12
CA CYS A 832 -10.11 4.85 -46.00
C CYS A 832 -11.13 5.84 -46.56
N SER A 833 -10.73 7.10 -46.79
CA SER A 833 -11.60 8.15 -47.32
C SER A 833 -10.80 9.24 -48.02
N LYS A 834 -11.48 9.99 -48.90
CA LYS A 834 -10.91 11.20 -49.53
C LYS A 834 -10.53 12.26 -48.49
N VAL A 835 -11.25 12.33 -47.37
CA VAL A 835 -10.98 13.25 -46.25
C VAL A 835 -9.63 12.92 -45.62
N HIS A 836 -9.38 11.64 -45.31
CA HIS A 836 -8.09 11.20 -44.75
C HIS A 836 -6.94 11.38 -45.75
N ARG A 837 -7.18 11.17 -47.05
CA ARG A 837 -6.20 11.45 -48.10
C ARG A 837 -5.84 12.93 -48.15
N GLN A 838 -6.84 13.81 -48.17
CA GLN A 838 -6.63 15.26 -48.23
C GLN A 838 -5.94 15.80 -46.97
N PHE A 839 -6.35 15.31 -45.79
CA PHE A 839 -5.73 15.67 -44.52
C PHE A 839 -4.24 15.27 -44.52
N HIS A 840 -3.93 14.00 -44.77
CA HIS A 840 -2.55 13.52 -44.80
C HIS A 840 -1.72 14.19 -45.90
N TRP A 841 -2.32 14.48 -47.07
CA TRP A 841 -1.67 15.23 -48.15
C TRP A 841 -1.23 16.61 -47.67
N SER A 842 -2.15 17.37 -47.06
CA SER A 842 -1.90 18.74 -46.62
C SER A 842 -0.90 18.87 -45.46
N THR A 843 -0.74 17.82 -44.66
CA THR A 843 0.10 17.85 -43.46
C THR A 843 1.50 17.27 -43.69
N VAL A 844 1.59 16.05 -44.23
CA VAL A 844 2.81 15.24 -44.22
C VAL A 844 3.15 14.67 -45.60
N HIS A 845 2.17 14.04 -46.27
CA HIS A 845 2.43 13.18 -47.41
C HIS A 845 2.90 13.92 -48.66
N GLU A 846 2.48 15.18 -48.88
CA GLU A 846 2.94 15.98 -50.03
C GLU A 846 4.48 16.08 -50.10
N ARG A 847 5.15 16.11 -48.94
CA ARG A 847 6.63 16.21 -48.85
C ARG A 847 7.35 14.87 -48.93
N GLN A 848 6.62 13.76 -48.78
CA GLN A 848 7.18 12.39 -48.66
C GLN A 848 6.72 11.47 -49.80
N CYS A 849 5.87 11.97 -50.71
CA CYS A 849 5.32 11.17 -51.80
C CYS A 849 6.42 10.67 -52.74
N GLY A 850 6.49 9.35 -52.98
CA GLY A 850 7.48 8.71 -53.85
C GLY A 850 8.73 8.14 -53.15
N GLY A 851 8.87 8.28 -51.83
CA GLY A 851 9.90 7.60 -51.02
C GLY A 851 9.49 6.19 -50.55
N GLU A 852 10.41 5.47 -49.86
CA GLU A 852 10.04 4.24 -49.16
C GLU A 852 8.97 4.55 -48.10
N VAL A 853 7.81 3.89 -48.21
CA VAL A 853 6.73 4.02 -47.22
C VAL A 853 7.16 3.23 -45.98
N VAL A 854 7.83 3.90 -45.05
CA VAL A 854 8.02 3.39 -43.71
C VAL A 854 6.71 3.64 -42.96
N ASP A 855 6.17 2.61 -42.28
CA ASP A 855 4.98 2.69 -41.41
C ASP A 855 5.24 3.58 -40.15
N SER A 856 6.20 4.51 -40.23
CA SER A 856 6.62 5.47 -39.21
C SER A 856 5.69 6.68 -39.10
N ALA A 857 4.54 6.68 -39.79
CA ALA A 857 3.49 7.69 -39.64
C ALA A 857 2.86 7.71 -38.23
N ALA A 858 3.26 6.78 -37.34
CA ALA A 858 2.90 6.79 -35.92
C ALA A 858 3.57 7.93 -35.12
N ASN A 859 4.67 8.51 -35.60
CA ASN A 859 5.46 9.51 -34.87
C ASN A 859 5.25 10.95 -35.36
N ASP A 860 4.23 11.22 -36.17
CA ASP A 860 3.92 12.57 -36.65
C ASP A 860 2.73 13.13 -35.85
N ASP A 861 2.96 14.18 -35.05
CA ASP A 861 1.96 14.83 -34.16
C ASP A 861 0.64 15.20 -34.83
N THR A 862 0.63 15.32 -36.17
CA THR A 862 -0.60 15.61 -36.92
C THR A 862 -1.55 14.41 -36.99
N VAL A 863 -1.06 13.17 -36.90
CA VAL A 863 -1.87 11.94 -36.84
C VAL A 863 -2.44 11.71 -35.43
N GLN A 864 -1.70 12.13 -34.40
CA GLN A 864 -2.14 12.08 -33.00
C GLN A 864 -3.32 13.01 -32.70
N LEU A 865 -3.53 14.07 -33.48
CA LEU A 865 -4.74 14.90 -33.37
C LEU A 865 -6.03 14.15 -33.75
N LEU A 866 -5.92 13.06 -34.54
CA LEU A 866 -7.06 12.31 -35.04
C LEU A 866 -7.45 11.11 -34.14
N LEU A 867 -6.48 10.45 -33.51
CA LEU A 867 -6.66 9.24 -32.69
C LEU A 867 -6.57 9.56 -31.18
N PHE A 868 -7.21 8.73 -30.34
CA PHE A 868 -6.96 8.79 -28.90
C PHE A 868 -5.57 8.24 -28.55
N HIS A 869 -5.02 8.68 -27.42
CA HIS A 869 -3.75 8.16 -26.91
C HIS A 869 -3.82 6.65 -26.69
N GLU A 870 -2.78 5.92 -27.09
CA GLU A 870 -2.76 4.45 -27.03
C GLU A 870 -2.29 3.97 -25.65
N MET A 871 -3.12 3.19 -24.96
CA MET A 871 -2.86 2.64 -23.63
C MET A 871 -3.32 1.18 -23.55
N GLY A 872 -2.55 0.31 -22.88
CA GLY A 872 -2.96 -1.07 -22.60
C GLY A 872 -4.07 -1.14 -21.53
N LEU A 873 -4.99 -2.09 -21.68
CA LEU A 873 -6.01 -2.39 -20.66
C LEU A 873 -5.62 -3.67 -19.92
N THR A 874 -5.31 -3.55 -18.63
CA THR A 874 -5.04 -4.68 -17.74
C THR A 874 -6.35 -5.24 -17.22
N ILE A 875 -6.58 -6.54 -17.39
CA ILE A 875 -7.76 -7.22 -16.85
C ILE A 875 -7.42 -7.70 -15.44
N GLU A 876 -7.89 -6.97 -14.43
CA GLU A 876 -7.83 -7.42 -13.05
C GLU A 876 -9.08 -8.27 -12.77
N ARG A 877 -8.88 -9.51 -12.31
CA ARG A 877 -10.00 -10.33 -11.84
C ARG A 877 -10.41 -9.80 -10.47
N GLU A 878 -11.66 -9.34 -10.33
CA GLU A 878 -12.23 -9.08 -9.01
C GLU A 878 -12.08 -10.35 -8.16
N LEU A 879 -11.26 -10.26 -7.10
CA LEU A 879 -11.20 -11.26 -6.05
C LEU A 879 -12.59 -11.28 -5.41
N TYR A 880 -13.39 -12.32 -5.69
CA TYR A 880 -14.62 -12.60 -4.97
C TYR A 880 -14.27 -12.81 -3.49
N ARG A 881 -14.31 -11.75 -2.69
CA ARG A 881 -14.51 -11.86 -1.24
C ARG A 881 -15.87 -12.50 -1.06
N GLU A 882 -15.92 -13.70 -0.47
CA GLU A 882 -17.17 -14.25 0.06
C GLU A 882 -17.77 -13.21 1.01
N LYS A 883 -18.81 -12.49 0.55
CA LYS A 883 -19.50 -11.51 1.38
C LYS A 883 -20.20 -12.23 2.52
N GLU A 884 -19.64 -12.09 3.73
CA GLU A 884 -20.45 -12.06 4.93
C GLU A 884 -21.60 -11.08 4.69
N LYS A 885 -22.83 -11.49 5.04
CA LYS A 885 -24.06 -10.71 4.86
C LYS A 885 -24.06 -9.45 5.72
N THR A 886 -23.28 -8.44 5.36
CA THR A 886 -23.57 -7.05 5.68
C THR A 886 -24.31 -6.47 4.48
N LYS A 887 -25.47 -5.84 4.73
CA LYS A 887 -26.23 -5.15 3.68
C LYS A 887 -25.36 -4.03 3.11
N GLU A 888 -24.78 -4.25 1.95
CA GLU A 888 -24.19 -3.18 1.16
C GLU A 888 -25.28 -2.18 0.77
N ARG A 889 -24.91 -0.90 0.75
CA ARG A 889 -25.79 0.18 0.31
C ARG A 889 -26.06 0.02 -1.19
N PRO A 890 -27.30 0.25 -1.67
CA PRO A 890 -27.63 0.14 -3.09
C PRO A 890 -26.72 1.01 -3.96
N LEU A 891 -26.30 0.50 -5.11
CA LEU A 891 -25.42 1.23 -6.03
C LEU A 891 -26.02 2.57 -6.51
N GLU A 892 -27.36 2.68 -6.55
CA GLU A 892 -28.07 3.95 -6.82
C GLU A 892 -27.68 5.07 -5.83
N GLU A 893 -27.56 4.78 -4.53
CA GLU A 893 -27.14 5.77 -3.53
C GLU A 893 -25.67 6.20 -3.73
N ARG A 894 -24.81 5.29 -4.22
CA ARG A 894 -23.40 5.57 -4.50
C ARG A 894 -23.21 6.36 -5.80
N MET A 895 -24.02 6.08 -6.82
CA MET A 895 -24.02 6.82 -8.08
C MET A 895 -24.58 8.23 -7.90
N ASP A 896 -25.54 8.42 -7.00
CA ASP A 896 -26.03 9.75 -6.63
C ASP A 896 -25.00 10.55 -5.82
N GLU A 897 -24.21 9.90 -4.95
CA GLU A 897 -23.08 10.54 -4.26
C GLU A 897 -22.01 11.00 -5.27
N TYR A 898 -21.67 10.17 -6.27
CA TYR A 898 -20.75 10.55 -7.35
C TYR A 898 -21.30 11.70 -8.20
N ARG A 899 -22.62 11.72 -8.45
CA ARG A 899 -23.33 12.80 -9.15
C ARG A 899 -23.28 14.11 -8.35
N ASP A 900 -23.48 14.04 -7.04
CA ASP A 900 -23.46 15.20 -6.11
C ASP A 900 -22.04 15.77 -5.96
N VAL A 901 -21.01 14.90 -5.99
CA VAL A 901 -19.59 15.29 -6.02
C VAL A 901 -19.22 15.98 -7.34
N CYS A 902 -19.63 15.43 -8.49
CA CYS A 902 -19.41 16.04 -9.80
C CYS A 902 -20.16 17.38 -9.95
N SER A 903 -21.33 17.52 -9.32
CA SER A 903 -22.13 18.74 -9.35
C SER A 903 -21.56 19.87 -8.47
N ARG A 904 -20.83 19.54 -7.39
CA ARG A 904 -20.28 20.51 -6.43
C ARG A 904 -18.94 21.12 -6.85
N ASN A 905 -18.10 20.38 -7.58
CA ASN A 905 -16.73 20.82 -7.86
C ASN A 905 -16.51 21.46 -9.23
N GLY A 906 -17.50 21.41 -10.15
CA GLY A 906 -17.25 21.79 -11.53
C GLY A 906 -16.23 20.84 -12.18
N TYR A 907 -16.42 20.48 -13.44
CA TYR A 907 -15.46 19.59 -14.09
C TYR A 907 -14.11 20.29 -14.17
N GLY A 908 -13.13 19.73 -13.46
CA GLY A 908 -11.74 20.16 -13.49
C GLY A 908 -11.38 21.24 -12.48
N GLN A 909 -11.47 20.94 -11.17
CA GLN A 909 -10.43 21.33 -10.20
C GLN A 909 -10.67 20.65 -8.84
N ASN A 910 -9.61 20.05 -8.30
CA ASN A 910 -9.51 19.36 -6.99
C ASN A 910 -10.22 18.00 -6.88
N TRP A 911 -9.51 16.94 -7.28
CA TRP A 911 -9.84 15.54 -6.96
C TRP A 911 -8.89 14.90 -5.93
N GLU A 912 -7.94 15.65 -5.36
CA GLU A 912 -6.93 15.11 -4.43
C GLU A 912 -7.18 15.38 -2.94
N ALA A 913 -8.33 15.93 -2.58
CA ALA A 913 -8.71 16.07 -1.18
C ALA A 913 -10.17 15.65 -1.01
N GLU A 914 -10.40 14.71 -0.08
CA GLU A 914 -11.69 14.14 0.31
C GLU A 914 -12.16 12.93 -0.51
N ASN A 915 -11.58 11.76 -0.25
CA ASN A 915 -12.30 10.47 -0.24
C ASN A 915 -11.51 9.38 0.50
N GLU A 916 -11.61 9.37 1.84
CA GLU A 916 -11.00 8.39 2.76
C GLU A 916 -11.69 7.00 2.78
N GLN A 917 -12.49 6.60 1.76
CA GLN A 917 -13.19 5.30 1.83
C GLN A 917 -13.62 4.64 0.50
N GLY A 918 -13.08 5.03 -0.66
CA GLY A 918 -13.49 4.52 -1.99
C GLY A 918 -12.39 3.99 -2.91
N GLY A 919 -11.18 3.75 -2.39
CA GLY A 919 -9.94 3.65 -3.18
C GLY A 919 -9.73 2.45 -4.12
N GLU A 920 -10.68 1.54 -4.30
CA GLU A 920 -10.49 0.36 -5.20
C GLU A 920 -11.26 0.46 -6.53
N LEU A 921 -12.02 1.54 -6.78
CA LEU A 921 -12.83 1.69 -8.00
C LEU A 921 -12.50 2.92 -8.85
N SER A 922 -11.50 3.73 -8.47
CA SER A 922 -11.17 4.97 -9.20
C SER A 922 -10.61 4.73 -10.60
N ASP A 923 -10.00 3.57 -10.85
CA ASP A 923 -9.26 3.31 -12.09
C ASP A 923 -10.04 2.40 -13.08
N LEU A 924 -11.27 2.00 -12.72
CA LEU A 924 -12.08 1.07 -13.51
C LEU A 924 -12.72 1.75 -14.74
N VAL A 925 -12.14 1.53 -15.92
CA VAL A 925 -12.65 2.06 -17.20
C VAL A 925 -13.64 1.13 -17.93
N VAL A 926 -13.56 -0.18 -17.69
CA VAL A 926 -14.42 -1.20 -18.31
C VAL A 926 -14.80 -2.26 -17.29
N ARG A 927 -16.10 -2.55 -17.16
CA ARG A 927 -16.58 -3.73 -16.43
C ARG A 927 -16.95 -4.82 -17.43
N TYR A 928 -16.21 -5.92 -17.41
CA TYR A 928 -16.45 -7.07 -18.27
C TYR A 928 -17.19 -8.16 -17.51
N GLU A 929 -18.42 -8.50 -17.92
CA GLU A 929 -19.21 -9.57 -17.32
C GLU A 929 -20.12 -10.20 -18.36
N ARG A 930 -19.61 -11.20 -19.06
CA ARG A 930 -20.34 -11.86 -20.14
C ARG A 930 -21.54 -12.66 -19.59
N ASN A 931 -22.71 -12.41 -20.18
CA ASN A 931 -24.02 -12.90 -19.73
C ASN A 931 -24.46 -12.36 -18.35
N GLY A 932 -23.79 -11.32 -17.84
CA GLY A 932 -24.20 -10.62 -16.63
C GLY A 932 -25.32 -9.62 -16.88
N GLU A 933 -25.58 -8.78 -15.87
CA GLU A 933 -26.54 -7.68 -15.95
C GLU A 933 -25.81 -6.32 -16.04
N PRO A 934 -26.23 -5.41 -16.93
CA PRO A 934 -25.71 -4.05 -16.98
C PRO A 934 -26.06 -3.25 -15.72
N LEU A 935 -25.17 -2.34 -15.33
CA LEU A 935 -25.44 -1.35 -14.27
C LEU A 935 -25.98 -0.07 -14.90
N TRP A 936 -27.17 0.34 -14.49
CA TRP A 936 -27.85 1.52 -15.01
C TRP A 936 -27.73 2.71 -14.05
N ALA A 937 -27.39 3.87 -14.59
CA ALA A 937 -27.34 5.15 -13.87
C ALA A 937 -28.70 5.84 -13.76
N GLY A 938 -29.70 5.35 -14.49
CA GLY A 938 -31.04 5.92 -14.55
C GLY A 938 -32.06 4.98 -15.17
N LYS A 939 -33.30 5.48 -15.33
CA LYS A 939 -34.45 4.70 -15.80
C LYS A 939 -34.48 4.49 -17.33
N ASP A 940 -33.61 5.16 -18.07
CA ASP A 940 -33.53 5.04 -19.53
C ASP A 940 -32.73 3.79 -19.93
N VAL A 941 -33.44 2.67 -20.05
CA VAL A 941 -32.89 1.34 -20.32
C VAL A 941 -33.42 0.81 -21.65
N PRO A 942 -32.65 -0.02 -22.38
CA PRO A 942 -33.10 -0.54 -23.67
C PRO A 942 -34.33 -1.45 -23.47
N VAL A 943 -35.43 -1.11 -24.14
CA VAL A 943 -36.69 -1.86 -24.02
C VAL A 943 -36.61 -3.23 -24.73
N VAL A 944 -35.90 -3.31 -25.86
CA VAL A 944 -35.70 -4.54 -26.64
C VAL A 944 -34.31 -4.56 -27.24
N ILE A 945 -33.56 -5.64 -26.99
CA ILE A 945 -32.26 -5.90 -27.63
C ILE A 945 -32.51 -6.69 -28.92
N PRO A 946 -32.05 -6.22 -30.09
CA PRO A 946 -32.26 -6.92 -31.36
C PRO A 946 -31.46 -8.23 -31.42
N LYS A 947 -32.08 -9.28 -31.98
CA LYS A 947 -31.43 -10.57 -32.26
C LYS A 947 -30.27 -10.40 -33.25
N CYS A 948 -29.32 -11.33 -33.19
CA CYS A 948 -28.19 -11.41 -34.11
C CYS A 948 -28.68 -11.49 -35.56
N GLU A 949 -28.23 -10.56 -36.40
CA GLU A 949 -28.63 -10.49 -37.81
C GLU A 949 -28.07 -11.65 -38.65
N LEU A 950 -27.03 -12.34 -38.16
CA LEU A 950 -26.37 -13.42 -38.89
C LEU A 950 -27.01 -14.78 -38.62
N CYS A 951 -27.28 -15.12 -37.35
CA CYS A 951 -27.78 -16.43 -36.96
C CYS A 951 -29.17 -16.43 -36.32
N GLY A 952 -29.74 -15.25 -36.04
CA GLY A 952 -31.03 -15.12 -35.36
C GLY A 952 -31.02 -15.43 -33.85
N ALA A 953 -29.87 -15.75 -33.26
CA ALA A 953 -29.75 -15.96 -31.82
C ALA A 953 -29.91 -14.64 -31.03
N ASP A 954 -30.29 -14.74 -29.76
CA ASP A 954 -30.38 -13.58 -28.88
C ASP A 954 -28.98 -13.00 -28.62
N ARG A 955 -28.92 -11.68 -28.38
CA ARG A 955 -27.69 -11.02 -27.92
C ARG A 955 -27.72 -10.90 -26.39
N SER A 956 -26.63 -11.27 -25.73
CA SER A 956 -26.46 -11.15 -24.29
C SER A 956 -25.49 -10.02 -23.95
N PHE A 957 -25.61 -9.47 -22.75
CA PHE A 957 -24.69 -8.45 -22.24
C PHE A 957 -23.28 -9.03 -22.18
N GLU A 958 -22.29 -8.22 -22.55
CA GLU A 958 -20.89 -8.63 -22.60
C GLU A 958 -20.02 -7.80 -21.67
N PHE A 959 -20.07 -6.47 -21.84
CA PHE A 959 -19.30 -5.54 -21.02
C PHE A 959 -19.95 -4.15 -21.06
N GLN A 960 -19.55 -3.31 -20.11
CA GLN A 960 -19.93 -1.89 -20.06
C GLN A 960 -18.68 -1.00 -19.94
N ILE A 961 -18.70 0.13 -20.64
CA ILE A 961 -17.67 1.17 -20.58
C ILE A 961 -18.11 2.21 -19.55
N MET A 962 -17.20 2.54 -18.63
CA MET A 962 -17.46 3.43 -17.50
C MET A 962 -17.18 4.90 -17.86
N PRO A 963 -17.85 5.85 -17.19
CA PRO A 963 -17.63 7.30 -17.38
C PRO A 963 -16.19 7.73 -17.18
N HIS A 964 -15.43 7.05 -16.31
CA HIS A 964 -14.03 7.36 -16.06
C HIS A 964 -13.15 7.34 -17.33
N LEU A 965 -13.56 6.60 -18.38
CA LEU A 965 -12.85 6.64 -19.66
C LEU A 965 -12.90 8.03 -20.33
N LEU A 966 -13.92 8.85 -20.03
CA LEU A 966 -14.08 10.21 -20.55
C LEU A 966 -12.93 11.13 -20.09
N SER A 967 -12.56 11.05 -18.80
CA SER A 967 -11.47 11.87 -18.26
C SER A 967 -10.09 11.50 -18.84
N LEU A 968 -9.92 10.26 -19.28
CA LEU A 968 -8.70 9.80 -19.96
C LEU A 968 -8.64 10.21 -21.45
N MET A 969 -9.79 10.55 -22.05
CA MET A 969 -9.88 10.95 -23.46
C MET A 969 -9.56 12.44 -23.69
N ASP A 970 -9.47 13.27 -22.64
CA ASP A 970 -9.30 14.73 -22.71
C ASP A 970 -10.37 15.41 -23.61
N VAL A 971 -11.62 14.92 -23.52
CA VAL A 971 -12.79 15.42 -24.29
C VAL A 971 -13.86 16.09 -23.43
N ASP A 972 -13.57 16.30 -22.14
CA ASP A 972 -14.51 16.74 -21.09
C ASP A 972 -14.60 18.28 -20.95
N SER A 973 -14.34 19.03 -22.03
CA SER A 973 -14.40 20.50 -21.97
C SER A 973 -15.85 20.99 -21.80
N VAL A 974 -16.18 21.46 -20.58
CA VAL A 974 -17.50 22.01 -20.20
C VAL A 974 -17.94 23.16 -21.08
N GLU A 975 -17.00 23.97 -21.57
CA GLU A 975 -17.30 25.19 -22.33
C GLU A 975 -17.84 24.94 -23.75
N ALA A 976 -17.74 23.71 -24.28
CA ALA A 976 -18.12 23.37 -25.66
C ALA A 976 -19.16 22.24 -25.80
N GLY A 977 -19.65 21.65 -24.71
CA GLY A 977 -20.59 20.52 -24.75
C GLY A 977 -19.94 19.24 -25.28
N GLY A 978 -18.84 18.80 -24.66
CA GLY A 978 -18.00 17.67 -25.06
C GLY A 978 -18.70 16.30 -25.15
N ILE A 979 -17.91 15.26 -25.41
CA ILE A 979 -18.42 13.88 -25.52
C ILE A 979 -18.77 13.37 -24.12
N ASP A 980 -20.00 12.92 -23.90
CA ASP A 980 -20.46 12.46 -22.58
C ASP A 980 -21.34 11.19 -22.66
N TRP A 981 -21.27 10.36 -21.61
CA TRP A 981 -22.13 9.21 -21.33
C TRP A 981 -22.07 8.78 -19.85
N ALA A 982 -23.19 8.29 -19.33
CA ALA A 982 -23.25 7.66 -18.00
C ALA A 982 -22.80 6.19 -18.03
N THR A 983 -23.10 5.47 -19.10
CA THR A 983 -22.60 4.10 -19.32
C THR A 983 -22.83 3.69 -20.77
N VAL A 984 -21.93 2.89 -21.33
CA VAL A 984 -22.10 2.26 -22.65
C VAL A 984 -22.08 0.75 -22.51
N CYS A 985 -23.22 0.11 -22.69
CA CYS A 985 -23.41 -1.34 -22.57
C CYS A 985 -23.33 -2.01 -23.94
N VAL A 986 -22.49 -3.03 -24.07
CA VAL A 986 -22.30 -3.80 -25.30
C VAL A 986 -22.94 -5.17 -25.17
N TYR A 987 -23.72 -5.54 -26.19
CA TYR A 987 -24.42 -6.81 -26.28
C TYR A 987 -23.95 -7.58 -27.51
N THR A 988 -23.49 -8.80 -27.32
CA THR A 988 -22.97 -9.63 -28.41
C THR A 988 -23.80 -10.89 -28.62
N CYS A 989 -23.73 -11.50 -29.81
CA CYS A 989 -24.46 -12.72 -30.10
C CYS A 989 -24.07 -13.86 -29.15
N SER A 990 -25.05 -14.35 -28.36
CA SER A 990 -24.89 -15.40 -27.34
C SER A 990 -24.29 -16.70 -27.87
N ALA A 991 -24.63 -17.08 -29.12
CA ALA A 991 -24.12 -18.28 -29.77
C ALA A 991 -22.69 -18.14 -30.32
N SER A 992 -22.02 -16.99 -30.14
CA SER A 992 -20.73 -16.68 -30.79
C SER A 992 -20.73 -17.08 -32.27
N CYS A 993 -21.76 -16.73 -33.04
CA CYS A 993 -21.98 -17.34 -34.36
C CYS A 993 -20.79 -17.19 -35.32
N ASP A 994 -20.63 -18.16 -36.21
CA ASP A 994 -19.56 -18.21 -37.20
C ASP A 994 -19.60 -17.01 -38.16
N LEU A 995 -18.42 -16.50 -38.51
CA LEU A 995 -18.20 -15.30 -39.33
C LEU A 995 -17.59 -15.61 -40.70
N THR A 996 -17.62 -16.87 -41.12
CA THR A 996 -17.08 -17.33 -42.40
C THR A 996 -17.49 -16.42 -43.56
N GLY A 997 -16.48 -15.79 -44.19
CA GLY A 997 -16.64 -14.90 -45.34
C GLY A 997 -16.93 -13.42 -45.04
N ARG A 998 -17.03 -13.00 -43.77
CA ARG A 998 -17.21 -11.58 -43.39
C ARG A 998 -16.21 -11.07 -42.34
N ASP A 999 -15.61 -11.96 -41.54
CA ASP A 999 -14.57 -11.73 -40.51
C ASP A 999 -14.90 -10.76 -39.36
N TYR A 1000 -15.85 -9.85 -39.56
CA TYR A 1000 -16.29 -8.80 -38.66
C TYR A 1000 -17.81 -8.66 -38.71
N ALA A 1001 -18.48 -8.92 -37.58
CA ALA A 1001 -19.91 -8.74 -37.39
C ALA A 1001 -20.20 -7.51 -36.52
N GLN A 1002 -21.21 -6.72 -36.88
CA GLN A 1002 -21.65 -5.60 -36.06
C GLN A 1002 -22.51 -6.12 -34.89
N GLU A 1003 -22.19 -5.66 -33.69
CA GLU A 1003 -22.89 -6.00 -32.45
C GLU A 1003 -23.71 -4.81 -31.94
N TYR A 1004 -24.59 -5.08 -30.97
CA TYR A 1004 -25.50 -4.07 -30.45
C TYR A 1004 -24.87 -3.30 -29.30
N VAL A 1005 -25.15 -2.00 -29.23
CA VAL A 1005 -24.65 -1.11 -28.19
C VAL A 1005 -25.77 -0.20 -27.71
N TRP A 1006 -25.84 -0.01 -26.39
CA TRP A 1006 -26.73 0.93 -25.72
C TRP A 1006 -25.91 1.94 -24.92
N LYS A 1007 -26.18 3.23 -25.10
CA LYS A 1007 -25.56 4.35 -24.37
C LYS A 1007 -26.67 4.97 -23.56
N GLN A 1008 -26.40 5.16 -22.28
CA GLN A 1008 -27.24 5.93 -21.38
C GLN A 1008 -26.53 7.26 -21.12
N MET A 1009 -27.26 8.37 -21.24
CA MET A 1009 -26.75 9.69 -20.85
C MET A 1009 -27.07 9.96 -19.37
N TYR A 1010 -26.34 10.87 -18.73
CA TYR A 1010 -26.80 11.44 -17.47
C TYR A 1010 -28.06 12.26 -17.77
N ASN A 1011 -29.24 11.77 -17.36
CA ASN A 1011 -30.46 12.56 -17.45
C ASN A 1011 -30.32 13.81 -16.55
N GLU A 1012 -30.72 14.97 -17.07
CA GLU A 1012 -30.92 16.22 -16.29
C GLU A 1012 -31.72 16.01 -15.01
#